data_AF-A0A076IVV3-F1
#
_entry.id   AF-A0A076IVV3-F1
#
_cell.length_a   1.000
_cell.length_b   1.000
_cell.length_c   1.000
_cell.angle_alpha   90.00
_cell.angle_beta   90.00
_cell.angle_gamma   90.00
#
_symmetry.space_group_name_H-M   'P 1'
#
loop_
_entity.id
_entity.type
_entity.pdbx_description
1 polymer ?
#
loop_
_entity_poly.entity_id
_entity_poly.type
_entity_poly.pdbx_seq_one_letter_code
_entity_poly.pdbx_strand_id
1 'polypeptide(L)'
;MSLTSIICGIALLTIGEVGPQNMPDTIEPVESPFVMPLFERPVFPESTILVRMEQEGMSTKPIQEAIDSMSCRGGGTVVVPPGVWRTGRLILKSNVNLHLSEGAELRFSGNIIDYLPAVFTRDEGVELYSLGACLYADGQENIALTGKGKVVGPPTSCEIYKCNESMSSDKVIRKPLADRIYDGKNGEGVFLPKTFAPINCKNVFVEGVTFERGLYWNIVPQYCEHILIRGITVNSFGHGRTDGIDIDSSNDVLIEYCSLDCQDDCYTMKSGRGKDGLKVNRPTSNVVIRKSIALRGAGGIVCGTEIAGGVRNVYMYDCVFEGTDQAFRFKTRRPRGGFVENIYVERVRANVKRQALYCDMLGSARWVGELAQRYPAREITPLTPWFANISIHDVEITGCSTLVDVSALPEKPVKNFFFGNVKAHCDRIGKICDATKFSMKDVRIESCDTVMRIDNCDYASFFGFSNVTTGSSVKIEKTGGECRYLNVQTYPLVPVNYQSIRPGEVWLDTEGKPIQAHGFQVTFREGKYYWYGEDKTHTLFGTNRMFGGVRCYSSTDFYNWKDEGRIIEPATDPHSPLHHCQKLERPHILYCAKTGRYVCWLKSQSNDGHFVILEAEHFMGPYHFVRNLKPNGFAVGDFDMYADPDTGKGYVWFERPHWEQICAELSDDYTNVNGRYSEHFVGKVPPFTREAAAHFVMDGKHYIYTSGTTSYTPNPSEVAVFDDYHGEYTVLGNPHIGDEYAHSFCSQITSVIKIPGKDLYVAMADRWLPHTNKTDIPKKDWQSFLTRYKDHRPYPKDFATPKVADRFYTLVNPNQDVYKATYVFLPIVVKDGIPMIEWKDEWKLENYE
;
A
#
# COMPACT_ATOMS: atom_id res chain seq x y z
N MET A 1 -28.18 16.29 -5.28
CA MET A 1 -28.24 14.89 -4.82
C MET A 1 -27.26 14.75 -3.68
N SER A 2 -27.71 14.26 -2.51
CA SER A 2 -26.84 14.05 -1.36
C SER A 2 -25.88 12.90 -1.67
N LEU A 3 -24.59 13.21 -1.82
CA LEU A 3 -23.48 12.26 -1.93
C LEU A 3 -23.32 11.53 -0.59
N THR A 4 -24.17 10.53 -0.36
CA THR A 4 -24.05 9.62 0.77
C THR A 4 -22.88 8.66 0.51
N SER A 5 -21.74 9.03 1.09
CA SER A 5 -20.74 8.18 1.76
C SER A 5 -20.31 6.84 1.15
N ILE A 6 -19.92 6.82 -0.12
CA ILE A 6 -19.12 5.70 -0.65
C ILE A 6 -17.87 6.26 -1.32
N ILE A 7 -16.71 6.09 -0.68
CA ILE A 7 -15.41 6.24 -1.35
C ILE A 7 -15.16 4.93 -2.10
N CYS A 8 -15.10 4.97 -3.44
CA CYS A 8 -14.69 3.83 -4.29
C CYS A 8 -15.38 2.47 -4.02
N GLY A 9 -16.65 2.45 -3.62
CA GLY A 9 -17.38 1.20 -3.36
C GLY A 9 -17.20 0.60 -1.96
N ILE A 10 -16.40 1.20 -1.07
CA ILE A 10 -16.13 0.65 0.28
C ILE A 10 -16.73 1.58 1.35
N ALA A 11 -17.61 1.04 2.19
CA ALA A 11 -18.12 1.73 3.37
C ALA A 11 -17.04 1.73 4.46
N LEU A 12 -16.64 2.92 4.93
CA LEU A 12 -15.72 3.05 6.05
C LEU A 12 -16.46 2.87 7.38
N LEU A 13 -15.82 2.18 8.32
CA LEU A 13 -16.38 2.01 9.66
C LEU A 13 -16.49 3.35 10.40
N THR A 14 -17.53 3.46 11.20
CA THR A 14 -17.78 4.57 12.12
C THR A 14 -17.29 4.24 13.52
N ILE A 15 -17.16 5.25 14.38
CA ILE A 15 -16.68 5.07 15.76
C ILE A 15 -17.51 4.07 16.57
N GLY A 16 -18.79 3.89 16.22
CA GLY A 16 -19.70 2.94 16.85
C GLY A 16 -19.46 1.48 16.48
N GLU A 17 -18.69 1.21 15.41
CA GLU A 17 -18.44 -0.13 14.85
C GLU A 17 -17.04 -0.67 15.18
N VAL A 18 -16.19 0.13 15.82
CA VAL A 18 -14.81 -0.20 16.20
C VAL A 18 -14.61 -0.03 17.72
N GLY A 19 -13.43 -0.40 18.23
CA GLY A 19 -13.07 -0.21 19.64
C GLY A 19 -13.57 -1.31 20.59
N PRO A 20 -13.30 -1.18 21.89
CA PRO A 20 -13.43 -2.27 22.87
C PRO A 20 -14.82 -2.90 22.94
N GLN A 21 -15.87 -2.10 22.75
CA GLN A 21 -17.26 -2.54 22.80
C GLN A 21 -17.68 -3.44 21.62
N ASN A 22 -16.90 -3.43 20.54
CA ASN A 22 -17.13 -4.23 19.33
C ASN A 22 -16.19 -5.43 19.23
N MET A 23 -15.39 -5.69 20.26
CA MET A 23 -14.42 -6.78 20.25
C MET A 23 -15.12 -8.15 20.30
N PRO A 24 -14.90 -9.04 19.32
CA PRO A 24 -15.42 -10.40 19.35
C PRO A 24 -14.60 -11.29 20.29
N ASP A 25 -15.21 -12.39 20.72
CA ASP A 25 -14.52 -13.39 21.51
C ASP A 25 -13.39 -14.07 20.72
N THR A 26 -13.55 -14.29 19.41
CA THR A 26 -12.54 -14.95 18.57
C THR A 26 -11.48 -13.96 18.08
N ILE A 27 -10.24 -14.43 17.92
CA ILE A 27 -9.18 -13.69 17.23
C ILE A 27 -9.16 -14.19 15.79
N GLU A 28 -9.60 -13.35 14.85
CA GLU A 28 -9.58 -13.69 13.43
C GLU A 28 -8.13 -13.70 12.91
N PRO A 29 -7.77 -14.59 11.96
CA PRO A 29 -6.48 -14.53 11.28
C PRO A 29 -6.17 -13.13 10.74
N VAL A 30 -4.89 -12.80 10.70
CA VAL A 30 -4.42 -11.50 10.23
C VAL A 30 -4.14 -11.60 8.73
N GLU A 31 -4.99 -10.97 7.92
CA GLU A 31 -4.69 -10.70 6.52
C GLU A 31 -3.92 -9.38 6.45
N SER A 32 -2.67 -9.43 5.98
CA SER A 32 -1.79 -8.27 5.88
C SER A 32 -0.90 -8.30 4.64
N PRO A 33 -0.35 -7.15 4.19
CA PRO A 33 0.61 -7.07 3.07
C PRO A 33 1.94 -7.79 3.29
N PHE A 34 2.16 -8.37 4.48
CA PHE A 34 3.34 -9.11 4.88
C PHE A 34 2.92 -10.29 5.77
N VAL A 35 3.78 -11.31 5.87
CA VAL A 35 3.52 -12.51 6.67
C VAL A 35 3.40 -12.12 8.14
N MET A 36 2.35 -12.61 8.79
CA MET A 36 2.14 -12.52 10.24
C MET A 36 2.00 -13.93 10.81
N PRO A 37 2.48 -14.19 12.04
CA PRO A 37 2.14 -15.43 12.73
C PRO A 37 0.65 -15.48 13.05
N LEU A 38 0.15 -16.68 13.34
CA LEU A 38 -1.18 -16.84 13.94
C LEU A 38 -1.15 -16.29 15.37
N PHE A 39 -2.15 -15.49 15.74
CA PHE A 39 -2.32 -14.99 17.10
C PHE A 39 -3.44 -15.77 17.78
N GLU A 40 -3.13 -16.33 18.94
CA GLU A 40 -4.08 -17.05 19.79
C GLU A 40 -3.99 -16.51 21.22
N ARG A 41 -5.05 -16.71 22.01
CA ARG A 41 -4.94 -16.42 23.44
C ARG A 41 -3.93 -17.39 24.07
N PRO A 42 -2.98 -16.91 24.88
CA PRO A 42 -2.11 -17.80 25.63
C PRO A 42 -2.93 -18.69 26.56
N VAL A 43 -2.52 -19.96 26.64
CA VAL A 43 -3.10 -20.93 27.56
C VAL A 43 -2.31 -20.89 28.87
N PHE A 44 -3.01 -20.68 29.97
CA PHE A 44 -2.45 -20.74 31.32
C PHE A 44 -2.96 -22.00 32.04
N PRO A 45 -2.16 -22.59 32.95
CA PRO A 45 -2.66 -23.64 33.84
C PRO A 45 -3.90 -23.19 34.62
N GLU A 46 -4.81 -24.11 34.93
CA GLU A 46 -6.07 -23.83 35.67
C GLU A 46 -5.85 -23.35 37.12
N SER A 47 -4.60 -23.39 37.60
CA SER A 47 -4.21 -22.90 38.93
C SER A 47 -4.57 -21.41 39.08
N THR A 48 -5.28 -21.08 40.16
CA THR A 48 -5.69 -19.71 40.46
C THR A 48 -5.29 -19.32 41.89
N ILE A 49 -4.79 -18.09 42.06
CA ILE A 49 -4.57 -17.47 43.37
C ILE A 49 -5.41 -16.20 43.43
N LEU A 50 -6.42 -16.17 44.32
CA LEU A 50 -7.12 -14.94 44.68
C LEU A 50 -6.29 -14.18 45.72
N VAL A 51 -5.83 -12.98 45.37
CA VAL A 51 -4.97 -12.19 46.26
C VAL A 51 -5.78 -11.68 47.46
N ARG A 52 -5.23 -11.88 48.66
CA ARG A 52 -5.74 -11.24 49.88
C ARG A 52 -5.15 -9.85 50.00
N MET A 53 -5.96 -8.85 49.70
CA MET A 53 -5.52 -7.46 49.62
C MET A 53 -5.44 -6.78 50.99
N GLU A 54 -4.52 -5.82 51.13
CA GLU A 54 -4.43 -4.98 52.32
C GLU A 54 -5.51 -3.88 52.27
N GLN A 55 -6.40 -3.87 53.26
CA GLN A 55 -7.49 -2.88 53.35
C GLN A 55 -6.95 -1.49 53.68
N GLU A 56 -5.93 -1.43 54.54
CA GLU A 56 -5.19 -0.23 54.88
C GLU A 56 -3.72 -0.41 54.49
N GLY A 57 -3.18 0.52 53.70
CA GLY A 57 -1.77 0.48 53.29
C GLY A 57 -1.57 -0.03 51.85
N MET A 58 -0.41 -0.66 51.62
CA MET A 58 0.08 -1.04 50.29
C MET A 58 -0.08 -2.54 50.06
N SER A 59 -0.82 -2.91 49.02
CA SER A 59 -0.99 -4.30 48.57
C SER A 59 0.15 -4.80 47.67
N THR A 60 1.27 -4.07 47.56
CA THR A 60 2.42 -4.45 46.72
C THR A 60 2.93 -5.85 47.07
N LYS A 61 3.16 -6.10 48.37
CA LYS A 61 3.71 -7.36 48.87
C LYS A 61 2.78 -8.56 48.59
N PRO A 62 1.50 -8.56 49.00
CA PRO A 62 0.63 -9.72 48.76
C PRO A 62 0.41 -9.99 47.28
N ILE A 63 0.35 -8.96 46.41
CA ILE A 63 0.25 -9.19 44.97
C ILE A 63 1.54 -9.80 44.43
N GLN A 64 2.71 -9.26 44.79
CA GLN A 64 3.99 -9.77 44.30
C GLN A 64 4.25 -11.21 44.77
N GLU A 65 3.97 -11.54 46.03
CA GLU A 65 4.09 -12.90 46.56
C GLU A 65 3.16 -13.89 45.81
N ALA A 66 1.97 -13.45 45.42
CA ALA A 66 1.06 -14.27 44.62
C ALA A 66 1.59 -14.51 43.19
N ILE A 67 2.16 -13.48 42.55
CA ILE A 67 2.79 -13.59 41.22
C ILE A 67 4.00 -14.55 41.29
N ASP A 68 4.89 -14.33 42.24
CA ASP A 68 6.10 -15.13 42.39
C ASP A 68 5.75 -16.60 42.70
N SER A 69 4.81 -16.83 43.63
CA SER A 69 4.32 -18.17 43.97
C SER A 69 3.65 -18.86 42.79
N MET A 70 2.82 -18.15 42.01
CA MET A 70 2.17 -18.72 40.83
C MET A 70 3.19 -19.16 39.78
N SER A 71 4.18 -18.31 39.49
CA SER A 71 5.24 -18.63 38.54
C SER A 71 6.08 -19.83 39.02
N CYS A 72 6.46 -19.87 40.30
CA CYS A 72 7.18 -21.01 40.89
C CYS A 72 6.40 -22.33 40.80
N ARG A 73 5.06 -22.27 40.74
CA ARG A 73 4.17 -23.45 40.61
C ARG A 73 3.93 -23.86 39.14
N GLY A 74 4.63 -23.26 38.20
CA GLY A 74 4.50 -23.55 36.76
C GLY A 74 3.50 -22.67 36.02
N GLY A 75 2.91 -21.68 36.68
CA GLY A 75 2.01 -20.70 36.07
C GLY A 75 0.54 -20.87 36.42
N GLY A 76 -0.26 -19.90 35.97
CA GLY A 76 -1.69 -19.81 36.22
C GLY A 76 -2.15 -18.37 36.35
N THR A 77 -3.31 -18.17 36.98
CA THR A 77 -3.96 -16.86 37.09
C THR A 77 -3.87 -16.29 38.51
N VAL A 78 -3.35 -15.07 38.65
CA VAL A 78 -3.38 -14.27 39.88
C VAL A 78 -4.51 -13.27 39.77
N VAL A 79 -5.53 -13.40 40.62
CA VAL A 79 -6.76 -12.60 40.56
C VAL A 79 -6.70 -11.48 41.59
N VAL A 80 -6.76 -10.24 41.12
CA VAL A 80 -6.98 -9.05 41.95
C VAL A 80 -8.49 -8.83 42.10
N PRO A 81 -9.04 -8.94 43.32
CA PRO A 81 -10.48 -8.82 43.55
C PRO A 81 -11.01 -7.40 43.32
N PRO A 82 -12.33 -7.22 43.17
CA PRO A 82 -12.96 -5.90 43.15
C PRO A 82 -12.58 -5.07 44.38
N GLY A 83 -12.34 -3.78 44.19
CA GLY A 83 -11.90 -2.87 45.25
C GLY A 83 -10.81 -1.90 44.78
N VAL A 84 -10.46 -0.94 45.64
CA VAL A 84 -9.45 0.07 45.35
C VAL A 84 -8.18 -0.22 46.14
N TRP A 85 -7.12 -0.59 45.44
CA TRP A 85 -5.92 -1.16 46.04
C TRP A 85 -4.68 -0.32 45.72
N ARG A 86 -3.97 0.14 46.76
CA ARG A 86 -2.73 0.89 46.57
C ARG A 86 -1.55 -0.06 46.37
N THR A 87 -0.67 0.22 45.43
CA THR A 87 0.51 -0.62 45.16
C THR A 87 1.70 0.20 44.68
N GLY A 88 2.91 -0.29 44.92
CA GLY A 88 4.14 0.12 44.25
C GLY A 88 4.32 -0.65 42.95
N ARG A 89 5.55 -0.69 42.43
CA ARG A 89 5.87 -1.49 41.25
C ARG A 89 5.55 -2.97 41.49
N LEU A 90 4.91 -3.60 40.50
CA LEU A 90 4.72 -5.05 40.43
C LEU A 90 5.55 -5.61 39.27
N ILE A 91 6.18 -6.76 39.49
CA ILE A 91 7.03 -7.43 38.52
C ILE A 91 6.32 -8.72 38.09
N LEU A 92 5.84 -8.76 36.85
CA LEU A 92 5.27 -9.97 36.25
C LEU A 92 6.37 -11.03 36.06
N LYS A 93 5.94 -12.29 36.09
CA LYS A 93 6.80 -13.45 35.95
C LYS A 93 6.24 -14.42 34.92
N SER A 94 7.10 -15.26 34.39
CA SER A 94 6.75 -16.18 33.30
C SER A 94 5.59 -17.10 33.67
N ASN A 95 4.72 -17.36 32.69
CA ASN A 95 3.50 -18.18 32.79
C ASN A 95 2.43 -17.64 33.76
N VAL A 96 2.43 -16.34 34.06
CA VAL A 96 1.43 -15.72 34.96
C VAL A 96 0.49 -14.80 34.18
N ASN A 97 -0.81 -15.02 34.37
CA ASN A 97 -1.86 -14.07 34.03
C ASN A 97 -2.24 -13.25 35.27
N LEU A 98 -1.92 -11.96 35.29
CA LEU A 98 -2.45 -11.03 36.27
C LEU A 98 -3.84 -10.57 35.82
N HIS A 99 -4.88 -11.10 36.46
CA HIS A 99 -6.28 -10.83 36.12
C HIS A 99 -6.88 -9.79 37.07
N LEU A 100 -7.31 -8.65 36.53
CA LEU A 100 -8.00 -7.59 37.27
C LEU A 100 -9.52 -7.75 37.11
N SER A 101 -10.18 -8.21 38.17
CA SER A 101 -11.64 -8.39 38.17
C SER A 101 -12.38 -7.09 37.84
N GLU A 102 -13.58 -7.21 37.31
CA GLU A 102 -14.48 -6.06 37.14
C GLU A 102 -14.68 -5.34 38.48
N GLY A 103 -14.47 -4.02 38.50
CA GLY A 103 -14.49 -3.21 39.72
C GLY A 103 -13.19 -3.20 40.53
N ALA A 104 -12.12 -3.86 40.09
CA ALA A 104 -10.79 -3.72 40.69
C ALA A 104 -10.08 -2.45 40.17
N GLU A 105 -9.43 -1.70 41.06
CA GLU A 105 -8.55 -0.58 40.72
C GLU A 105 -7.18 -0.74 41.40
N LEU A 106 -6.12 -0.91 40.62
CA LEU A 106 -4.74 -0.84 41.11
C LEU A 106 -4.24 0.61 41.01
N ARG A 107 -4.11 1.29 42.15
CA ARG A 107 -3.62 2.68 42.25
C ARG A 107 -2.15 2.70 42.62
N PHE A 108 -1.32 3.13 41.67
CA PHE A 108 0.13 3.13 41.83
C PHE A 108 0.63 4.32 42.67
N SER A 109 1.62 4.06 43.50
CA SER A 109 2.26 5.07 44.34
C SER A 109 3.01 6.10 43.50
N GLY A 110 3.09 7.33 44.04
CA GLY A 110 3.88 8.41 43.48
C GLY A 110 5.23 8.63 44.16
N ASN A 111 5.64 7.73 45.06
CA ASN A 111 6.90 7.82 45.81
C ASN A 111 8.01 7.00 45.13
N ILE A 112 9.22 7.53 45.10
CA ILE A 112 10.37 6.88 44.43
C ILE A 112 10.70 5.53 45.07
N ILE A 113 10.63 5.45 46.41
CA ILE A 113 11.01 4.24 47.17
C ILE A 113 10.20 3.00 46.77
N ASP A 114 8.96 3.17 46.31
CA ASP A 114 8.06 2.09 45.91
C ASP A 114 8.39 1.46 44.54
N TYR A 115 9.41 2.01 43.86
CA TYR A 115 9.94 1.55 42.57
C TYR A 115 11.43 1.19 42.66
N LEU A 116 12.00 1.13 43.88
CA LEU A 116 13.39 0.71 44.07
C LEU A 116 13.50 -0.80 44.29
N PRO A 117 14.63 -1.44 43.91
CA PRO A 117 15.82 -0.85 43.26
C PRO A 117 15.56 -0.40 41.81
N ALA A 118 16.43 0.46 41.27
CA ALA A 118 16.37 0.80 39.85
C ALA A 118 16.53 -0.44 38.97
N VAL A 119 15.76 -0.49 37.88
CA VAL A 119 15.72 -1.59 36.92
C VAL A 119 16.06 -1.09 35.52
N PHE A 120 16.48 -2.02 34.66
CA PHE A 120 16.74 -1.72 33.27
C PHE A 120 15.47 -1.20 32.58
N THR A 121 15.62 -0.12 31.82
CA THR A 121 14.55 0.45 31.00
C THR A 121 15.13 1.28 29.85
N ARG A 122 14.27 1.77 28.97
CA ARG A 122 14.65 2.69 27.90
C ARG A 122 13.73 3.91 27.86
N ASP A 123 14.27 5.10 28.05
CA ASP A 123 13.53 6.37 28.05
C ASP A 123 13.81 7.16 26.77
N GLU A 124 12.75 7.57 26.07
CA GLU A 124 12.85 8.25 24.76
C GLU A 124 13.89 7.65 23.79
N GLY A 125 13.99 6.31 23.78
CA GLY A 125 14.89 5.56 22.90
C GLY A 125 16.33 5.40 23.40
N VAL A 126 16.64 5.74 24.66
CA VAL A 126 17.97 5.59 25.28
C VAL A 126 17.92 4.61 26.45
N GLU A 127 18.78 3.59 26.43
CA GLU A 127 18.88 2.59 27.51
C GLU A 127 19.49 3.19 28.79
N LEU A 128 18.90 2.87 29.95
CA LEU A 128 19.35 3.33 31.28
C LEU A 128 18.74 2.47 32.42
N TYR A 129 19.12 2.75 33.66
CA TYR A 129 18.52 2.16 34.86
C TYR A 129 17.77 3.24 35.65
N SER A 130 16.47 3.03 35.91
CA SER A 130 15.65 3.94 36.73
C SER A 130 14.40 3.21 37.25
N LEU A 131 13.28 3.91 37.46
CA LEU A 131 12.08 3.37 38.11
C LEU A 131 11.39 2.26 37.28
N GLY A 132 11.58 2.27 35.95
CA GLY A 132 11.07 1.23 35.04
C GLY A 132 9.61 1.45 34.67
N ALA A 133 8.71 0.71 35.31
CA ALA A 133 7.26 0.79 35.08
C ALA A 133 6.47 0.45 36.36
N CYS A 134 5.19 0.83 36.37
CA CYS A 134 4.21 0.40 37.38
C CYS A 134 4.02 -1.12 37.32
N LEU A 135 3.69 -1.65 36.13
CA LEU A 135 3.67 -3.07 35.83
C LEU A 135 4.87 -3.39 34.93
N TYR A 136 5.85 -4.11 35.46
CA TYR A 136 7.15 -4.34 34.83
C TYR A 136 7.38 -5.82 34.55
N ALA A 137 8.08 -6.14 33.46
CA ALA A 137 8.66 -7.46 33.23
C ALA A 137 9.96 -7.30 32.47
N ASP A 138 10.97 -8.12 32.78
CA ASP A 138 12.21 -8.20 32.01
C ASP A 138 12.61 -9.67 31.82
N GLY A 139 12.80 -10.08 30.57
CA GLY A 139 13.19 -11.45 30.22
C GLY A 139 12.16 -12.52 30.61
N GLN A 140 10.87 -12.20 30.56
CA GLN A 140 9.78 -13.14 30.91
C GLN A 140 9.08 -13.69 29.66
N GLU A 141 8.49 -14.88 29.79
CA GLU A 141 7.77 -15.54 28.71
C GLU A 141 6.34 -15.90 29.13
N ASN A 142 5.40 -15.78 28.20
CA ASN A 142 3.99 -16.13 28.41
C ASN A 142 3.39 -15.36 29.60
N ILE A 143 3.36 -14.03 29.48
CA ILE A 143 2.83 -13.13 30.50
C ILE A 143 1.52 -12.51 30.02
N ALA A 144 0.55 -12.37 30.94
CA ALA A 144 -0.69 -11.70 30.61
C ALA A 144 -1.15 -10.69 31.66
N LEU A 145 -1.84 -9.65 31.17
CA LEU A 145 -2.62 -8.69 31.97
C LEU A 145 -4.04 -8.66 31.40
N THR A 146 -5.00 -9.21 32.14
CA THR A 146 -6.37 -9.42 31.63
C THR A 146 -7.44 -8.89 32.58
N GLY A 147 -8.67 -8.81 32.10
CA GLY A 147 -9.85 -8.51 32.90
C GLY A 147 -10.44 -7.13 32.60
N LYS A 148 -11.38 -6.70 33.43
CA LYS A 148 -12.12 -5.42 33.25
C LYS A 148 -11.79 -4.38 34.32
N GLY A 149 -10.78 -4.66 35.14
CA GLY A 149 -10.29 -3.74 36.15
C GLY A 149 -9.48 -2.58 35.55
N LYS A 150 -9.00 -1.72 36.45
CA LYS A 150 -8.27 -0.49 36.12
C LYS A 150 -6.85 -0.50 36.67
N VAL A 151 -5.93 0.02 35.88
CA VAL A 151 -4.57 0.39 36.27
C VAL A 151 -4.51 1.90 36.31
N VAL A 152 -4.17 2.46 37.47
CA VAL A 152 -4.34 3.90 37.74
C VAL A 152 -3.01 4.50 38.19
N GLY A 153 -2.47 5.44 37.41
CA GLY A 153 -1.27 6.18 37.77
C GLY A 153 -1.48 7.23 38.87
N PRO A 154 -0.40 7.66 39.56
CA PRO A 154 -0.46 8.72 40.56
C PRO A 154 -0.69 10.11 39.93
N PRO A 155 -1.12 11.12 40.70
CA PRO A 155 -1.22 12.49 40.21
C PRO A 155 0.15 13.09 39.88
N THR A 156 0.20 14.06 38.96
CA THR A 156 1.43 14.80 38.59
C THR A 156 2.03 15.64 39.72
N SER A 157 1.33 15.82 40.84
CA SER A 157 1.85 16.47 42.06
C SER A 157 2.77 15.57 42.90
N CYS A 158 2.96 14.29 42.51
CA CYS A 158 3.78 13.32 43.24
C CYS A 158 5.29 13.60 43.19
N GLU A 159 6.04 12.91 44.05
CA GLU A 159 7.50 12.99 44.16
C GLU A 159 8.19 12.61 42.84
N ILE A 160 7.82 11.46 42.26
CA ILE A 160 8.41 10.95 41.01
C ILE A 160 8.35 11.99 39.89
N TYR A 161 7.19 12.64 39.71
CA TYR A 161 7.00 13.60 38.63
C TYR A 161 7.85 14.87 38.83
N LYS A 162 7.94 15.38 40.06
CA LYS A 162 8.77 16.53 40.43
C LYS A 162 10.26 16.24 40.23
N CYS A 163 10.72 15.05 40.60
CA CYS A 163 12.12 14.64 40.46
C CYS A 163 12.54 14.35 39.01
N ASN A 164 11.62 14.39 38.03
CA ASN A 164 11.93 14.23 36.61
C ASN A 164 12.32 15.55 35.90
N GLU A 165 12.00 16.72 36.46
CA GLU A 165 12.05 18.01 35.75
C GLU A 165 13.44 18.35 35.13
N SER A 166 14.53 17.86 35.72
CA SER A 166 15.90 18.12 35.26
C SER A 166 16.46 17.05 34.30
N MET A 167 15.69 15.99 34.02
CA MET A 167 16.14 14.83 33.27
C MET A 167 16.02 15.01 31.75
N SER A 168 17.00 14.48 31.01
CA SER A 168 17.04 14.60 29.54
C SER A 168 17.83 13.47 28.89
N SER A 169 17.16 12.66 28.08
CA SER A 169 17.76 11.50 27.39
C SER A 169 18.85 11.91 26.40
N ASP A 170 18.77 13.10 25.82
CA ASP A 170 19.82 13.68 24.95
C ASP A 170 21.13 14.00 25.71
N LYS A 171 21.06 14.22 27.02
CA LYS A 171 22.26 14.35 27.88
C LYS A 171 22.77 12.97 28.31
N VAL A 172 21.85 12.08 28.69
CA VAL A 172 22.17 10.73 29.20
C VAL A 172 22.88 9.86 28.18
N ILE A 173 22.50 9.95 26.90
CA ILE A 173 23.09 9.16 25.81
C ILE A 173 24.62 9.29 25.68
N ARG A 174 25.22 10.36 26.24
CA ARG A 174 26.66 10.62 26.18
C ARG A 174 27.48 9.78 27.16
N LYS A 175 26.84 9.19 28.17
CA LYS A 175 27.48 8.29 29.15
C LYS A 175 27.39 6.84 28.66
N PRO A 176 28.31 5.94 29.04
CA PRO A 176 28.13 4.50 28.83
C PRO A 176 26.98 3.97 29.70
N LEU A 177 26.30 2.89 29.27
CA LEU A 177 25.12 2.34 29.95
C LEU A 177 25.36 2.04 31.45
N ALA A 178 26.55 1.54 31.79
CA ALA A 178 26.93 1.24 33.18
C ALA A 178 26.83 2.45 34.14
N ASP A 179 26.95 3.66 33.61
CA ASP A 179 26.92 4.91 34.39
C ASP A 179 25.57 5.64 34.33
N ARG A 180 24.55 5.02 33.69
CA ARG A 180 23.21 5.61 33.49
C ARG A 180 22.24 5.12 34.56
N ILE A 181 22.58 5.30 35.83
CA ILE A 181 21.75 4.90 36.97
C ILE A 181 21.08 6.14 37.56
N TYR A 182 19.75 6.10 37.66
CA TYR A 182 18.91 7.22 38.08
C TYR A 182 17.84 6.71 39.05
N ASP A 183 18.22 6.53 40.31
CA ASP A 183 17.39 5.89 41.34
C ASP A 183 16.88 6.86 42.41
N GLY A 184 17.09 8.17 42.23
CA GLY A 184 16.64 9.21 43.14
C GLY A 184 17.45 9.35 44.43
N LYS A 185 18.47 8.50 44.65
CA LYS A 185 19.32 8.62 45.84
C LYS A 185 20.12 9.92 45.81
N ASN A 186 20.44 10.44 47.00
CA ASN A 186 21.24 11.65 47.19
C ASN A 186 20.69 12.90 46.47
N GLY A 187 19.39 12.94 46.16
CA GLY A 187 18.75 14.05 45.47
C GLY A 187 18.96 14.07 43.95
N GLU A 188 19.44 12.97 43.35
CA GLU A 188 19.50 12.81 41.90
C GLU A 188 18.09 12.69 41.27
N GLY A 189 17.98 13.02 39.99
CA GLY A 189 16.70 12.92 39.27
C GLY A 189 16.34 11.48 38.89
N VAL A 190 15.07 11.26 38.55
CA VAL A 190 14.53 9.96 38.11
C VAL A 190 13.84 10.08 36.75
N PHE A 191 13.86 8.99 35.98
CA PHE A 191 13.01 8.87 34.80
C PHE A 191 11.63 8.34 35.17
N LEU A 192 10.60 8.82 34.47
CA LEU A 192 9.22 8.48 34.80
C LEU A 192 8.96 6.98 34.53
N PRO A 193 8.27 6.28 35.44
CA PRO A 193 7.85 4.93 35.16
C PRO A 193 6.75 4.93 34.10
N LYS A 194 6.84 3.99 33.16
CA LYS A 194 5.73 3.68 32.24
C LYS A 194 4.60 2.99 33.01
N THR A 195 3.41 2.92 32.43
CA THR A 195 2.30 2.23 33.11
C THR A 195 2.44 0.70 33.01
N PHE A 196 2.70 0.17 31.83
CA PHE A 196 2.96 -1.25 31.58
C PHE A 196 4.12 -1.37 30.58
N ALA A 197 5.23 -1.97 31.01
CA ALA A 197 6.41 -2.14 30.16
C ALA A 197 7.01 -3.54 30.32
N PRO A 198 6.61 -4.50 29.47
CA PRO A 198 7.38 -5.71 29.28
C PRO A 198 8.61 -5.42 28.43
N ILE A 199 9.76 -5.89 28.88
CA ILE A 199 11.06 -5.68 28.28
C ILE A 199 11.70 -7.06 28.00
N ASN A 200 12.27 -7.27 26.82
CA ASN A 200 12.88 -8.55 26.44
C ASN A 200 11.94 -9.76 26.64
N CYS A 201 10.63 -9.58 26.50
CA CYS A 201 9.64 -10.62 26.77
C CYS A 201 9.16 -11.33 25.49
N LYS A 202 8.63 -12.53 25.65
CA LYS A 202 7.99 -13.30 24.56
C LYS A 202 6.57 -13.69 24.95
N ASN A 203 5.65 -13.73 23.98
CA ASN A 203 4.25 -14.10 24.20
C ASN A 203 3.60 -13.18 25.26
N VAL A 204 3.45 -11.91 24.90
CA VAL A 204 2.88 -10.87 25.76
C VAL A 204 1.41 -10.66 25.41
N PHE A 205 0.51 -10.84 26.37
CA PHE A 205 -0.93 -10.71 26.15
C PHE A 205 -1.58 -9.66 27.05
N VAL A 206 -2.34 -8.74 26.47
CA VAL A 206 -3.11 -7.72 27.23
C VAL A 206 -4.53 -7.67 26.70
N GLU A 207 -5.53 -7.89 27.56
CA GLU A 207 -6.93 -7.94 27.15
C GLU A 207 -7.88 -7.24 28.14
N GLY A 208 -8.68 -6.30 27.63
CA GLY A 208 -9.84 -5.71 28.33
C GLY A 208 -9.55 -4.64 29.40
N VAL A 209 -8.30 -4.54 29.87
CA VAL A 209 -7.95 -3.66 31.00
C VAL A 209 -8.01 -2.18 30.62
N THR A 210 -8.41 -1.34 31.58
CA THR A 210 -8.39 0.13 31.43
C THR A 210 -7.18 0.75 32.12
N PHE A 211 -6.45 1.62 31.42
CA PHE A 211 -5.34 2.41 31.95
C PHE A 211 -5.80 3.85 32.14
N GLU A 212 -5.68 4.39 33.35
CA GLU A 212 -6.05 5.77 33.68
C GLU A 212 -4.86 6.55 34.23
N ARG A 213 -4.74 7.81 33.81
CA ARG A 213 -3.81 8.79 34.41
C ARG A 213 -2.36 8.30 34.46
N GLY A 214 -1.88 7.67 33.38
CA GLY A 214 -0.47 7.31 33.26
C GLY A 214 0.42 8.56 33.39
N LEU A 215 1.48 8.50 34.20
CA LEU A 215 2.42 9.62 34.38
C LEU A 215 3.26 9.91 33.12
N TYR A 216 3.42 8.91 32.26
CA TYR A 216 4.27 8.91 31.06
C TYR A 216 3.61 7.99 30.01
N TRP A 217 4.40 7.32 29.16
CA TRP A 217 3.92 6.32 28.20
C TRP A 217 3.17 5.18 28.87
N ASN A 218 2.02 4.79 28.31
CA ASN A 218 1.13 3.84 28.96
C ASN A 218 1.55 2.39 28.72
N ILE A 219 1.52 1.91 27.48
CA ILE A 219 1.76 0.50 27.14
C ILE A 219 3.00 0.43 26.24
N VAL A 220 4.10 -0.13 26.75
CA VAL A 220 5.40 -0.04 26.08
C VAL A 220 6.12 -1.40 26.02
N PRO A 221 5.75 -2.29 25.09
CA PRO A 221 6.55 -3.48 24.79
C PRO A 221 7.89 -3.09 24.16
N GLN A 222 8.97 -3.40 24.87
CA GLN A 222 10.35 -3.09 24.45
C GLN A 222 11.12 -4.37 24.20
N TYR A 223 11.70 -4.56 23.01
CA TYR A 223 12.49 -5.76 22.69
C TYR A 223 11.70 -7.07 22.77
N CYS A 224 10.39 -7.00 22.57
CA CYS A 224 9.48 -8.12 22.73
C CYS A 224 9.17 -8.82 21.39
N GLU A 225 8.65 -10.03 21.49
CA GLU A 225 8.23 -10.87 20.37
C GLU A 225 6.86 -11.47 20.67
N HIS A 226 5.99 -11.55 19.66
CA HIS A 226 4.66 -12.13 19.75
C HIS A 226 3.79 -11.41 20.81
N ILE A 227 3.28 -10.24 20.42
CA ILE A 227 2.51 -9.34 21.30
C ILE A 227 1.07 -9.25 20.80
N LEU A 228 0.13 -9.51 21.69
CA LEU A 228 -1.30 -9.34 21.43
C LEU A 228 -1.91 -8.37 22.45
N ILE A 229 -2.39 -7.22 21.97
CA ILE A 229 -3.06 -6.20 22.78
C ILE A 229 -4.46 -6.01 22.21
N ARG A 230 -5.50 -6.29 22.99
CA ARG A 230 -6.87 -6.21 22.49
C ARG A 230 -7.89 -5.70 23.50
N GLY A 231 -8.85 -4.91 23.03
CA GLY A 231 -9.97 -4.47 23.87
C GLY A 231 -9.60 -3.54 25.02
N ILE A 232 -8.39 -2.97 25.02
CA ILE A 232 -7.93 -2.10 26.11
C ILE A 232 -8.44 -0.67 25.92
N THR A 233 -8.52 0.07 27.02
CA THR A 233 -8.84 1.50 27.02
C THR A 233 -7.71 2.28 27.70
N VAL A 234 -7.24 3.38 27.10
CA VAL A 234 -6.31 4.34 27.73
C VAL A 234 -6.99 5.69 27.88
N ASN A 235 -7.02 6.22 29.11
CA ASN A 235 -7.53 7.54 29.46
C ASN A 235 -6.46 8.34 30.21
N SER A 236 -5.54 8.97 29.46
CA SER A 236 -4.35 9.64 30.00
C SER A 236 -4.12 11.06 29.40
N PHE A 237 -5.18 11.72 28.93
CA PHE A 237 -5.13 13.11 28.51
C PHE A 237 -4.98 14.08 29.70
N GLY A 238 -4.22 15.17 29.53
CA GLY A 238 -4.18 16.30 30.48
C GLY A 238 -2.78 16.78 30.88
N HIS A 239 -1.72 16.02 30.60
CA HIS A 239 -0.33 16.46 30.76
C HIS A 239 0.56 15.80 29.70
N GLY A 240 1.68 16.42 29.34
CA GLY A 240 2.52 15.96 28.23
C GLY A 240 3.17 14.58 28.45
N ARG A 241 3.60 13.97 27.33
CA ARG A 241 4.34 12.69 27.27
C ARG A 241 3.53 11.45 27.70
N THR A 242 2.23 11.45 27.42
CA THR A 242 1.33 10.32 27.71
C THR A 242 0.90 9.58 26.45
N ASP A 243 1.88 9.03 25.73
CA ASP A 243 1.65 8.16 24.59
C ASP A 243 0.82 6.93 24.99
N GLY A 244 -0.01 6.42 24.06
CA GLY A 244 -0.94 5.31 24.29
C GLY A 244 -0.25 3.95 24.26
N ILE A 245 0.06 3.48 23.06
CA ILE A 245 0.79 2.23 22.82
C ILE A 245 2.07 2.54 22.04
N ASP A 246 3.22 2.24 22.63
CA ASP A 246 4.55 2.39 22.05
C ASP A 246 5.20 1.03 21.80
N ILE A 247 5.23 0.61 20.54
CA ILE A 247 5.97 -0.59 20.14
C ILE A 247 7.42 -0.18 19.87
N ASP A 248 8.35 -0.55 20.76
CA ASP A 248 9.76 -0.18 20.68
C ASP A 248 10.66 -1.39 20.44
N SER A 249 11.31 -1.44 19.28
CA SER A 249 12.25 -2.50 18.89
C SER A 249 11.67 -3.92 19.06
N SER A 250 10.35 -4.07 18.81
CA SER A 250 9.58 -5.30 19.05
C SER A 250 8.99 -5.84 17.75
N ASN A 251 8.61 -7.12 17.74
CA ASN A 251 8.17 -7.77 16.51
C ASN A 251 6.98 -8.72 16.70
N ASP A 252 6.23 -8.90 15.61
CA ASP A 252 5.01 -9.72 15.53
C ASP A 252 3.95 -9.26 16.53
N VAL A 253 3.29 -8.16 16.17
CA VAL A 253 2.38 -7.43 17.06
C VAL A 253 1.00 -7.31 16.43
N LEU A 254 -0.04 -7.72 17.17
CA LEU A 254 -1.43 -7.44 16.86
C LEU A 254 -2.03 -6.51 17.92
N ILE A 255 -2.55 -5.37 17.47
CA ILE A 255 -3.33 -4.41 18.26
C ILE A 255 -4.74 -4.35 17.66
N GLU A 256 -5.77 -4.68 18.43
CA GLU A 256 -7.14 -4.66 17.91
C GLU A 256 -8.18 -4.19 18.93
N TYR A 257 -9.25 -3.56 18.44
CA TYR A 257 -10.37 -3.11 19.28
C TYR A 257 -9.94 -2.25 20.48
N CYS A 258 -8.90 -1.44 20.34
CA CYS A 258 -8.41 -0.57 21.41
C CYS A 258 -9.05 0.83 21.31
N SER A 259 -9.10 1.57 22.42
CA SER A 259 -9.48 2.99 22.44
C SER A 259 -8.46 3.80 23.24
N LEU A 260 -7.83 4.78 22.59
CA LEU A 260 -6.73 5.55 23.17
C LEU A 260 -7.04 7.05 23.23
N ASP A 261 -7.04 7.62 24.43
CA ASP A 261 -7.20 9.05 24.69
C ASP A 261 -5.98 9.60 25.44
N CYS A 262 -5.11 10.27 24.68
CA CYS A 262 -3.72 10.57 25.03
C CYS A 262 -3.43 12.06 24.90
N GLN A 263 -2.45 12.59 25.65
CA GLN A 263 -1.97 13.95 25.37
C GLN A 263 -0.97 13.98 24.21
N ASP A 264 -0.20 12.90 24.05
CA ASP A 264 0.78 12.72 22.98
C ASP A 264 0.30 11.65 21.98
N ASP A 265 1.18 10.91 21.32
CA ASP A 265 0.84 9.98 20.25
C ASP A 265 -0.03 8.78 20.71
N CYS A 266 -0.98 8.32 19.87
CA CYS A 266 -1.85 7.17 20.20
C CYS A 266 -1.16 5.83 19.90
N TYR A 267 -1.01 5.48 18.61
CA TYR A 267 -0.37 4.23 18.19
C TYR A 267 1.01 4.53 17.58
N THR A 268 2.07 4.19 18.31
CA THR A 268 3.41 4.70 18.03
C THR A 268 4.43 3.59 17.85
N MET A 269 5.21 3.68 16.77
CA MET A 269 6.31 2.78 16.47
C MET A 269 7.65 3.48 16.67
N LYS A 270 8.51 2.87 17.49
CA LYS A 270 9.85 3.34 17.84
C LYS A 270 10.85 2.19 17.76
N SER A 271 12.14 2.50 17.79
CA SER A 271 13.23 1.54 17.72
C SER A 271 14.55 2.16 18.21
N GLY A 272 14.51 2.89 19.32
CA GLY A 272 15.68 3.57 19.89
C GLY A 272 16.14 4.85 19.18
N ARG A 273 17.07 5.57 19.81
CA ARG A 273 17.49 6.92 19.39
C ARG A 273 18.99 7.01 19.11
N GLY A 274 19.35 7.58 17.96
CA GLY A 274 20.72 7.99 17.64
C GLY A 274 21.73 6.84 17.74
N LYS A 275 22.93 7.14 18.26
CA LYS A 275 24.00 6.15 18.42
C LYS A 275 23.63 4.97 19.32
N ASP A 276 22.78 5.19 20.33
CA ASP A 276 22.36 4.14 21.26
C ASP A 276 21.43 3.13 20.55
N GLY A 277 20.42 3.64 19.84
CA GLY A 277 19.55 2.78 19.04
C GLY A 277 20.25 2.12 17.86
N LEU A 278 21.22 2.79 17.21
CA LEU A 278 22.07 2.17 16.18
C LEU A 278 22.99 1.07 16.75
N LYS A 279 23.44 1.20 18.00
CA LYS A 279 24.23 0.15 18.67
C LYS A 279 23.38 -1.08 18.95
N VAL A 280 22.14 -0.88 19.40
CA VAL A 280 21.18 -1.97 19.62
C VAL A 280 20.75 -2.60 18.29
N ASN A 281 20.55 -1.79 17.25
CA ASN A 281 20.27 -2.21 15.89
C ASN A 281 19.11 -3.22 15.76
N ARG A 282 18.04 -3.00 16.54
CA ARG A 282 16.85 -3.85 16.54
C ARG A 282 15.63 -3.07 16.04
N PRO A 283 15.01 -3.47 14.92
CA PRO A 283 13.86 -2.75 14.39
C PRO A 283 12.59 -3.08 15.16
N THR A 284 11.59 -2.19 15.04
CA THR A 284 10.18 -2.59 15.19
C THR A 284 9.68 -3.13 13.86
N SER A 285 9.10 -4.33 13.86
CA SER A 285 8.65 -4.98 12.63
C SER A 285 7.38 -5.81 12.78
N ASN A 286 6.61 -5.92 11.70
CA ASN A 286 5.41 -6.77 11.62
C ASN A 286 4.37 -6.36 12.68
N VAL A 287 3.84 -5.15 12.53
CA VAL A 287 2.84 -4.57 13.43
C VAL A 287 1.54 -4.40 12.67
N VAL A 288 0.46 -4.98 13.18
CA VAL A 288 -0.90 -4.81 12.66
C VAL A 288 -1.78 -4.12 13.69
N ILE A 289 -2.48 -3.07 13.25
CA ILE A 289 -3.45 -2.32 14.06
C ILE A 289 -4.79 -2.33 13.33
N ARG A 290 -5.84 -2.92 13.92
CA ARG A 290 -7.16 -2.99 13.27
C ARG A 290 -8.32 -2.63 14.17
N LYS A 291 -9.42 -2.18 13.58
CA LYS A 291 -10.73 -2.04 14.27
C LYS A 291 -10.63 -1.22 15.58
N SER A 292 -9.76 -0.21 15.60
CA SER A 292 -9.38 0.53 16.82
C SER A 292 -9.62 2.04 16.70
N ILE A 293 -9.68 2.71 17.85
CA ILE A 293 -10.00 4.13 17.98
C ILE A 293 -8.78 4.92 18.48
N ALA A 294 -8.50 6.06 17.85
CA ALA A 294 -7.65 7.11 18.42
C ALA A 294 -8.53 8.32 18.73
N LEU A 295 -8.59 8.75 20.00
CA LEU A 295 -9.35 9.94 20.41
C LEU A 295 -8.45 11.17 20.37
N ARG A 296 -8.21 11.85 21.50
CA ARG A 296 -7.23 12.95 21.53
C ARG A 296 -5.82 12.36 21.54
N GLY A 297 -4.89 13.11 20.97
CA GLY A 297 -3.47 12.76 20.91
C GLY A 297 -2.72 13.59 19.87
N ALA A 298 -1.39 13.56 19.90
CA ALA A 298 -0.55 14.29 18.94
C ALA A 298 -0.53 13.63 17.55
N GLY A 299 -0.85 12.34 17.45
CA GLY A 299 -0.97 11.59 16.20
C GLY A 299 -1.81 10.33 16.38
N GLY A 300 -2.58 9.94 15.36
CA GLY A 300 -3.32 8.67 15.31
C GLY A 300 -2.36 7.49 15.17
N ILE A 301 -1.76 7.34 13.98
CA ILE A 301 -0.64 6.43 13.74
C ILE A 301 0.67 7.22 13.59
N VAL A 302 1.69 6.81 14.33
CA VAL A 302 2.95 7.54 14.42
C VAL A 302 4.16 6.64 14.24
N CYS A 303 5.07 7.01 13.34
CA CYS A 303 6.39 6.42 13.24
C CYS A 303 7.45 7.43 13.70
N GLY A 304 8.11 7.13 14.83
CA GLY A 304 9.23 7.89 15.38
C GLY A 304 8.94 8.80 16.59
N THR A 305 9.84 9.71 16.98
CA THR A 305 11.08 10.09 16.26
C THR A 305 12.25 9.13 16.45
N GLU A 306 12.16 8.26 17.44
CA GLU A 306 13.18 7.32 17.87
C GLU A 306 13.17 6.11 16.92
N ILE A 307 13.79 6.23 15.75
CA ILE A 307 13.75 5.19 14.68
C ILE A 307 15.10 4.57 14.36
N ALA A 308 16.10 4.69 15.24
CA ALA A 308 17.49 4.38 14.92
C ALA A 308 17.71 2.91 14.51
N GLY A 309 17.05 1.96 15.18
CA GLY A 309 17.04 0.54 14.83
C GLY A 309 16.17 0.18 13.60
N GLY A 310 15.34 1.11 13.12
CA GLY A 310 14.41 0.92 12.01
C GLY A 310 12.97 0.60 12.42
N VAL A 311 12.02 1.03 11.59
CA VAL A 311 10.60 0.62 11.65
C VAL A 311 10.22 0.06 10.28
N ARG A 312 9.65 -1.13 10.23
CA ARG A 312 9.17 -1.73 8.98
C ARG A 312 7.92 -2.57 9.12
N ASN A 313 7.20 -2.78 8.02
CA ASN A 313 6.05 -3.67 7.95
C ASN A 313 5.02 -3.31 9.02
N VAL A 314 4.41 -2.14 8.85
CA VAL A 314 3.31 -1.67 9.70
C VAL A 314 2.06 -1.59 8.85
N TYR A 315 0.97 -2.18 9.31
CA TYR A 315 -0.30 -2.16 8.62
C TYR A 315 -1.43 -1.73 9.56
N MET A 316 -2.13 -0.65 9.20
CA MET A 316 -3.29 -0.17 9.93
C MET A 316 -4.53 -0.18 9.04
N TYR A 317 -5.62 -0.76 9.53
CA TYR A 317 -6.85 -0.77 8.76
C TYR A 317 -8.14 -0.77 9.59
N ASP A 318 -9.23 -0.29 9.00
CA ASP A 318 -10.56 -0.25 9.63
C ASP A 318 -10.54 0.49 10.98
N CYS A 319 -9.88 1.66 11.04
CA CYS A 319 -9.70 2.45 12.27
C CYS A 319 -10.40 3.81 12.19
N VAL A 320 -10.73 4.38 13.35
CA VAL A 320 -11.41 5.67 13.47
C VAL A 320 -10.62 6.62 14.36
N PHE A 321 -10.34 7.83 13.86
CA PHE A 321 -9.64 8.87 14.61
C PHE A 321 -10.58 10.06 14.88
N GLU A 322 -10.74 10.43 16.15
CA GLU A 322 -11.68 11.48 16.57
C GLU A 322 -10.99 12.44 17.57
N GLY A 323 -10.39 13.50 17.03
CA GLY A 323 -9.82 14.59 17.84
C GLY A 323 -8.30 14.56 18.04
N THR A 324 -7.59 13.65 17.35
CA THR A 324 -6.13 13.68 17.25
C THR A 324 -5.68 14.96 16.54
N ASP A 325 -4.48 15.42 16.85
CA ASP A 325 -3.86 16.55 16.16
C ASP A 325 -3.53 16.22 14.72
N GLN A 326 -2.96 15.03 14.46
CA GLN A 326 -2.59 14.56 13.13
C GLN A 326 -3.09 13.13 12.93
N ALA A 327 -3.52 12.77 11.72
CA ALA A 327 -3.99 11.40 11.46
C ALA A 327 -2.79 10.46 11.24
N PHE A 328 -1.99 10.77 10.22
CA PHE A 328 -0.83 9.97 9.80
C PHE A 328 0.45 10.78 10.01
N ARG A 329 1.25 10.38 11.00
CA ARG A 329 2.40 11.16 11.48
C ARG A 329 3.70 10.40 11.31
N PHE A 330 4.57 10.88 10.42
CA PHE A 330 5.90 10.34 10.20
C PHE A 330 6.92 11.36 10.66
N LYS A 331 7.72 11.03 11.67
CA LYS A 331 8.63 12.00 12.28
C LYS A 331 10.02 11.41 12.48
N THR A 332 11.02 12.15 12.08
CA THR A 332 12.42 11.89 12.40
C THR A 332 13.18 13.21 12.37
N ARG A 333 14.48 13.15 12.59
CA ARG A 333 15.38 14.29 12.41
C ARG A 333 16.81 13.82 12.31
N ARG A 334 17.70 14.63 11.74
CA ARG A 334 19.13 14.49 12.03
C ARG A 334 19.32 14.74 13.54
N PRO A 335 20.15 14.00 14.29
CA PRO A 335 20.91 12.80 13.94
C PRO A 335 20.27 11.53 14.53
N ARG A 336 19.06 11.15 14.10
CA ARG A 336 18.35 9.97 14.62
C ARG A 336 18.91 8.65 14.07
N GLY A 337 19.33 8.62 12.80
CA GLY A 337 19.66 7.37 12.10
C GLY A 337 18.44 6.49 11.82
N GLY A 338 18.71 5.31 11.24
CA GLY A 338 17.70 4.30 10.96
C GLY A 338 16.74 4.65 9.83
N PHE A 339 15.56 4.02 9.83
CA PHE A 339 14.63 4.10 8.71
C PHE A 339 13.17 3.89 9.12
N VAL A 340 12.25 4.29 8.23
CA VAL A 340 10.85 3.87 8.23
C VAL A 340 10.52 3.35 6.84
N GLU A 341 10.07 2.11 6.73
CA GLU A 341 9.69 1.54 5.44
C GLU A 341 8.48 0.60 5.49
N ASN A 342 7.81 0.40 4.36
CA ASN A 342 6.69 -0.54 4.23
C ASN A 342 5.58 -0.27 5.24
N ILE A 343 5.03 0.94 5.17
CA ILE A 343 3.91 1.38 6.00
C ILE A 343 2.66 1.42 5.12
N TYR A 344 1.64 0.67 5.52
CA TYR A 344 0.39 0.51 4.80
C TYR A 344 -0.77 0.96 5.70
N VAL A 345 -1.60 1.86 5.21
CA VAL A 345 -2.78 2.34 5.92
C VAL A 345 -3.97 2.34 4.98
N GLU A 346 -5.07 1.70 5.36
CA GLU A 346 -6.29 1.76 4.55
C GLU A 346 -7.59 1.74 5.36
N ARG A 347 -8.67 2.22 4.76
CA ARG A 347 -10.01 2.22 5.38
C ARG A 347 -10.03 2.95 6.72
N VAL A 348 -9.59 4.20 6.72
CA VAL A 348 -9.54 5.05 7.93
C VAL A 348 -10.49 6.24 7.80
N ARG A 349 -11.32 6.44 8.83
CA ARG A 349 -12.12 7.67 9.00
C ARG A 349 -11.48 8.55 10.06
N ALA A 350 -11.18 9.82 9.75
CA ALA A 350 -10.47 10.71 10.67
C ALA A 350 -11.06 12.13 10.72
N ASN A 351 -11.21 12.65 11.93
CA ASN A 351 -11.47 14.04 12.24
C ASN A 351 -10.29 14.59 13.06
N VAL A 352 -9.49 15.50 12.49
CA VAL A 352 -8.23 15.93 13.10
C VAL A 352 -8.08 17.43 13.21
N LYS A 353 -7.32 17.90 14.20
CA LYS A 353 -7.19 19.34 14.50
C LYS A 353 -6.17 20.06 13.62
N ARG A 354 -5.17 19.35 13.11
CA ARG A 354 -4.06 19.92 12.35
C ARG A 354 -3.90 19.22 10.99
N GLN A 355 -2.72 18.70 10.69
CA GLN A 355 -2.44 18.05 9.40
C GLN A 355 -3.06 16.65 9.33
N ALA A 356 -3.73 16.30 8.23
CA ALA A 356 -4.14 14.91 8.01
C ALA A 356 -2.91 14.02 7.78
N LEU A 357 -2.12 14.33 6.75
CA LEU A 357 -0.82 13.69 6.50
C LEU A 357 0.32 14.63 6.88
N TYR A 358 1.13 14.22 7.86
CA TYR A 358 2.31 14.97 8.31
C TYR A 358 3.57 14.12 8.25
N CYS A 359 4.57 14.59 7.51
CA CYS A 359 5.90 13.99 7.47
C CYS A 359 6.96 15.06 7.70
N ASP A 360 7.71 14.98 8.80
CA ASP A 360 8.81 15.89 9.11
C ASP A 360 10.10 15.11 9.39
N MET A 361 11.11 15.33 8.55
CA MET A 361 12.46 14.77 8.74
C MET A 361 13.50 15.82 9.15
N LEU A 362 13.12 17.11 9.22
CA LEU A 362 14.04 18.20 9.58
C LEU A 362 14.05 18.40 11.11
N GLY A 363 12.89 18.31 11.74
CA GLY A 363 12.71 18.70 13.14
C GLY A 363 12.77 20.22 13.31
N SER A 364 13.00 20.68 14.55
CA SER A 364 13.07 22.11 14.85
C SER A 364 14.41 22.53 15.43
N ALA A 365 14.80 23.79 15.18
CA ALA A 365 16.04 24.36 15.68
C ALA A 365 16.16 24.30 17.21
N ARG A 366 15.03 24.27 17.92
CA ARG A 366 14.98 24.03 19.38
C ARG A 366 15.69 22.74 19.79
N TRP A 367 15.56 21.67 18.99
CA TRP A 367 16.04 20.34 19.35
C TRP A 367 17.36 19.97 18.70
N VAL A 368 17.63 20.48 17.50
CA VAL A 368 18.78 20.04 16.68
C VAL A 368 19.57 21.21 16.08
N GLY A 369 19.27 22.45 16.48
CA GLY A 369 19.98 23.65 16.03
C GLY A 369 19.97 23.80 14.50
N GLU A 370 21.14 24.07 13.92
CA GLU A 370 21.33 24.23 12.48
C GLU A 370 20.99 22.97 11.67
N LEU A 371 20.95 21.78 12.29
CA LEU A 371 20.57 20.55 11.59
C LEU A 371 19.09 20.53 11.18
N ALA A 372 18.26 21.42 11.73
CA ALA A 372 16.87 21.62 11.31
C ALA A 372 16.76 22.42 10.00
N GLN A 373 17.84 23.07 9.56
CA GLN A 373 17.83 23.79 8.29
C GLN A 373 17.76 22.78 7.13
N ARG A 374 16.93 23.11 6.14
CA ARG A 374 16.80 22.32 4.91
C ARG A 374 18.07 22.41 4.08
N TYR A 375 18.57 23.63 3.85
CA TYR A 375 19.78 23.88 3.06
C TYR A 375 20.92 24.50 3.89
N PRO A 376 22.19 24.28 3.50
CA PRO A 376 22.63 23.39 2.42
C PRO A 376 22.36 21.91 2.73
N ALA A 377 22.26 21.08 1.69
CA ALA A 377 22.17 19.62 1.86
C ALA A 377 23.37 19.13 2.67
N ARG A 378 23.14 18.20 3.62
CA ARG A 378 24.17 17.73 4.54
C ARG A 378 24.83 16.45 4.01
N GLU A 379 26.02 16.14 4.52
CA GLU A 379 26.65 14.84 4.26
C GLU A 379 25.79 13.70 4.80
N ILE A 380 25.66 12.61 4.03
CA ILE A 380 24.94 11.42 4.46
C ILE A 380 25.84 10.64 5.44
N THR A 381 25.36 10.47 6.67
CA THR A 381 26.06 9.74 7.74
C THR A 381 25.19 8.57 8.22
N PRO A 382 25.70 7.66 9.08
CA PRO A 382 24.86 6.64 9.73
C PRO A 382 23.69 7.22 10.54
N LEU A 383 23.75 8.50 10.93
CA LEU A 383 22.70 9.20 11.67
C LEU A 383 21.72 9.97 10.76
N THR A 384 21.88 9.87 9.44
CA THR A 384 20.95 10.41 8.44
C THR A 384 19.82 9.41 8.21
N PRO A 385 18.58 9.69 8.68
CA PRO A 385 17.45 8.78 8.52
C PRO A 385 16.90 8.79 7.09
N TRP A 386 16.14 7.76 6.72
CA TRP A 386 15.42 7.73 5.45
C TRP A 386 14.05 7.07 5.58
N PHE A 387 13.08 7.56 4.80
CA PHE A 387 11.72 7.02 4.71
C PHE A 387 11.46 6.49 3.30
N ALA A 388 10.87 5.30 3.20
CA ALA A 388 10.48 4.73 1.91
C ALA A 388 9.17 3.94 1.99
N ASN A 389 8.48 3.74 0.86
CA ASN A 389 7.38 2.79 0.72
C ASN A 389 6.24 3.02 1.73
N ILE A 390 5.60 4.19 1.65
CA ILE A 390 4.44 4.54 2.48
C ILE A 390 3.20 4.60 1.58
N SER A 391 2.18 3.81 1.87
CA SER A 391 0.93 3.76 1.13
C SER A 391 -0.26 4.01 2.06
N ILE A 392 -1.07 5.01 1.74
CA ILE A 392 -2.24 5.42 2.51
C ILE A 392 -3.42 5.56 1.54
N HIS A 393 -4.48 4.76 1.69
CA HIS A 393 -5.64 4.86 0.79
C HIS A 393 -6.99 4.50 1.39
N ASP A 394 -8.07 4.84 0.69
CA ASP A 394 -9.44 4.62 1.15
C ASP A 394 -9.68 5.34 2.50
N VAL A 395 -9.53 6.68 2.47
CA VAL A 395 -9.55 7.52 3.67
C VAL A 395 -10.62 8.61 3.56
N GLU A 396 -11.38 8.80 4.64
CA GLU A 396 -12.25 9.96 4.80
C GLU A 396 -11.72 10.88 5.91
N ILE A 397 -11.38 12.12 5.55
CA ILE A 397 -10.99 13.18 6.48
C ILE A 397 -12.17 14.15 6.64
N THR A 398 -12.90 14.10 7.74
CA THR A 398 -14.09 14.94 7.94
C THR A 398 -13.75 16.38 8.32
N GLY A 399 -12.51 16.63 8.74
CA GLY A 399 -11.98 17.96 9.04
C GLY A 399 -10.48 17.91 9.34
N CYS A 400 -9.73 18.87 8.80
CA CYS A 400 -8.31 19.11 9.12
C CYS A 400 -7.91 20.54 8.73
N SER A 401 -6.83 21.08 9.32
CA SER A 401 -6.34 22.42 8.93
C SER A 401 -5.43 22.39 7.71
N THR A 402 -4.82 21.25 7.40
CA THR A 402 -3.99 21.08 6.19
C THR A 402 -4.03 19.61 5.76
N LEU A 403 -4.28 19.35 4.48
CA LEU A 403 -4.39 17.99 3.98
C LEU A 403 -3.03 17.26 4.00
N VAL A 404 -2.00 17.85 3.38
CA VAL A 404 -0.67 17.24 3.24
C VAL A 404 0.43 18.22 3.62
N ASP A 405 1.32 17.83 4.52
CA ASP A 405 2.55 18.56 4.85
C ASP A 405 3.72 17.59 4.96
N VAL A 406 4.49 17.48 3.86
CA VAL A 406 5.67 16.62 3.77
C VAL A 406 6.90 17.49 3.61
N SER A 407 7.82 17.41 4.58
CA SER A 407 9.12 18.09 4.59
C SER A 407 10.22 17.06 4.90
N ALA A 408 10.84 16.53 3.85
CA ALA A 408 11.90 15.53 3.96
C ALA A 408 13.31 16.16 3.93
N LEU A 409 14.35 15.34 3.81
CA LEU A 409 15.74 15.79 3.72
C LEU A 409 16.16 15.96 2.25
N PRO A 410 16.78 17.08 1.84
CA PRO A 410 17.21 17.23 0.45
C PRO A 410 18.34 16.28 0.05
N GLU A 411 19.22 15.86 0.97
CA GLU A 411 20.22 14.81 0.70
C GLU A 411 19.65 13.39 0.77
N LYS A 412 18.45 13.22 1.33
CA LYS A 412 17.80 11.92 1.49
C LYS A 412 16.27 12.05 1.34
N PRO A 413 15.78 12.35 0.13
CA PRO A 413 14.36 12.51 -0.14
C PRO A 413 13.53 11.31 0.32
N VAL A 414 12.28 11.56 0.72
CA VAL A 414 11.33 10.46 0.99
C VAL A 414 11.02 9.74 -0.32
N LYS A 415 11.00 8.40 -0.30
CA LYS A 415 10.86 7.59 -1.51
C LYS A 415 9.54 6.81 -1.54
N ASN A 416 8.84 6.79 -2.67
CA ASN A 416 7.63 5.99 -2.89
C ASN A 416 6.53 6.27 -1.83
N PHE A 417 5.88 7.43 -1.96
CA PHE A 417 4.79 7.84 -1.09
C PHE A 417 3.49 7.89 -1.90
N PHE A 418 2.49 7.11 -1.51
CA PHE A 418 1.17 7.07 -2.15
C PHE A 418 0.07 7.54 -1.19
N PHE A 419 -0.80 8.42 -1.67
CA PHE A 419 -1.99 8.91 -0.96
C PHE A 419 -3.19 8.90 -1.89
N GLY A 420 -4.06 7.90 -1.77
CA GLY A 420 -5.07 7.58 -2.80
C GLY A 420 -6.48 7.35 -2.27
N ASN A 421 -7.50 7.53 -3.12
CA ASN A 421 -8.92 7.32 -2.78
C ASN A 421 -9.31 8.07 -1.49
N VAL A 422 -9.18 9.39 -1.51
CA VAL A 422 -9.36 10.23 -0.31
C VAL A 422 -10.52 11.19 -0.52
N LYS A 423 -11.42 11.28 0.45
CA LYS A 423 -12.37 12.40 0.58
C LYS A 423 -11.95 13.24 1.78
N ALA A 424 -11.84 14.56 1.62
CA ALA A 424 -11.41 15.42 2.71
C ALA A 424 -12.12 16.78 2.77
N HIS A 425 -12.38 17.27 3.97
CA HIS A 425 -12.61 18.69 4.23
C HIS A 425 -11.34 19.27 4.87
N CYS A 426 -10.76 20.29 4.25
CA CYS A 426 -9.52 20.89 4.73
C CYS A 426 -9.49 22.41 4.53
N ASP A 427 -8.88 23.15 5.48
CA ASP A 427 -8.68 24.60 5.33
C ASP A 427 -7.63 24.92 4.25
N ARG A 428 -6.58 24.08 4.17
CA ARG A 428 -5.45 24.22 3.24
C ARG A 428 -5.10 22.88 2.60
N ILE A 429 -4.60 22.94 1.37
CA ILE A 429 -4.12 21.74 0.67
C ILE A 429 -2.73 21.35 1.19
N GLY A 430 -1.79 22.30 1.17
CA GLY A 430 -0.46 22.14 1.75
C GLY A 430 0.66 21.92 0.73
N LYS A 431 1.63 21.06 1.07
CA LYS A 431 2.92 20.96 0.35
C LYS A 431 3.61 19.61 0.43
N ILE A 432 4.49 19.36 -0.55
CA ILE A 432 5.50 18.30 -0.53
C ILE A 432 6.87 18.87 -0.87
N CYS A 433 7.85 18.58 -0.03
CA CYS A 433 9.25 18.95 -0.24
C CYS A 433 10.14 17.71 -0.15
N ASP A 434 11.09 17.60 -1.09
CA ASP A 434 12.16 16.59 -1.10
C ASP A 434 11.63 15.15 -1.23
N ALA A 435 10.97 14.83 -2.34
CA ALA A 435 10.38 13.52 -2.58
C ALA A 435 10.83 12.86 -3.91
N THR A 436 11.03 11.55 -3.88
CA THR A 436 11.22 10.71 -5.07
C THR A 436 10.03 9.77 -5.18
N LYS A 437 9.20 9.97 -6.21
CA LYS A 437 7.96 9.22 -6.43
C LYS A 437 6.89 9.44 -5.36
N PHE A 438 6.34 10.65 -5.34
CA PHE A 438 5.10 10.95 -4.64
C PHE A 438 3.90 10.81 -5.60
N SER A 439 2.81 10.17 -5.16
CA SER A 439 1.61 10.00 -5.98
C SER A 439 0.33 10.23 -5.19
N MET A 440 -0.56 11.04 -5.76
CA MET A 440 -1.95 11.18 -5.34
C MET A 440 -2.89 10.62 -6.42
N LYS A 441 -3.84 9.78 -5.98
CA LYS A 441 -4.87 9.17 -6.83
C LYS A 441 -6.25 9.45 -6.26
N ASP A 442 -7.17 9.98 -7.07
CA ASP A 442 -8.57 10.12 -6.71
C ASP A 442 -8.79 10.81 -5.35
N VAL A 443 -8.11 11.93 -5.13
CA VAL A 443 -8.23 12.75 -3.93
C VAL A 443 -9.23 13.88 -4.19
N ARG A 444 -10.30 13.91 -3.40
CA ARG A 444 -11.43 14.83 -3.53
C ARG A 444 -11.52 15.67 -2.27
N ILE A 445 -11.43 16.98 -2.44
CA ILE A 445 -11.37 17.91 -1.31
C ILE A 445 -12.50 18.93 -1.36
N GLU A 446 -12.93 19.39 -0.19
CA GLU A 446 -13.67 20.62 0.02
C GLU A 446 -12.71 21.59 0.73
N SER A 447 -12.37 22.71 0.06
CA SER A 447 -11.35 23.64 0.53
C SER A 447 -11.50 25.01 -0.12
N CYS A 448 -11.25 26.09 0.62
CA CYS A 448 -11.08 27.42 0.04
C CYS A 448 -9.69 27.63 -0.56
N ASP A 449 -8.68 26.90 -0.09
CA ASP A 449 -7.36 26.85 -0.72
C ASP A 449 -7.41 26.00 -1.98
N THR A 450 -6.72 26.46 -3.02
CA THR A 450 -6.68 25.84 -4.34
C THR A 450 -5.26 25.46 -4.75
N VAL A 451 -4.26 25.70 -3.91
CA VAL A 451 -2.85 25.55 -4.29
C VAL A 451 -2.18 24.40 -3.55
N MET A 452 -1.75 23.40 -4.29
CA MET A 452 -0.80 22.40 -3.83
C MET A 452 0.62 22.81 -4.20
N ARG A 453 1.53 22.86 -3.22
CA ARG A 453 2.93 23.25 -3.45
C ARG A 453 3.84 22.04 -3.56
N ILE A 454 4.74 22.05 -4.54
CA ILE A 454 5.79 21.04 -4.70
C ILE A 454 7.16 21.70 -4.80
N ASP A 455 8.17 21.06 -4.23
CA ASP A 455 9.54 21.58 -4.19
C ASP A 455 10.56 20.43 -4.12
N ASN A 456 11.54 20.45 -5.04
CA ASN A 456 12.65 19.49 -5.11
C ASN A 456 12.15 18.02 -5.16
N CYS A 457 11.34 17.72 -6.17
CA CYS A 457 10.80 16.38 -6.38
C CYS A 457 11.42 15.73 -7.63
N ASP A 458 11.81 14.46 -7.56
CA ASP A 458 12.24 13.74 -8.77
C ASP A 458 11.01 13.31 -9.60
N TYR A 459 9.97 12.81 -8.92
CA TYR A 459 8.70 12.42 -9.54
C TYR A 459 7.52 12.75 -8.64
N ALA A 460 6.52 13.44 -9.17
CA ALA A 460 5.22 13.68 -8.53
C ALA A 460 4.07 13.41 -9.50
N SER A 461 3.05 12.67 -9.06
CA SER A 461 1.85 12.38 -9.85
C SER A 461 0.58 12.79 -9.11
N PHE A 462 -0.34 13.45 -9.80
CA PHE A 462 -1.66 13.85 -9.33
C PHE A 462 -2.70 13.39 -10.36
N PHE A 463 -3.31 12.23 -10.12
CA PHE A 463 -4.35 11.66 -10.97
C PHE A 463 -5.69 11.77 -10.26
N GLY A 464 -6.66 12.49 -10.83
CA GLY A 464 -7.94 12.70 -10.17
C GLY A 464 -7.82 13.49 -8.87
N PHE A 465 -6.92 14.48 -8.80
CA PHE A 465 -6.89 15.40 -7.65
C PHE A 465 -7.79 16.61 -7.94
N SER A 466 -8.88 16.76 -7.21
CA SER A 466 -9.88 17.78 -7.49
C SER A 466 -10.48 18.39 -6.22
N ASN A 467 -10.76 19.68 -6.28
CA ASN A 467 -11.62 20.36 -5.32
C ASN A 467 -13.06 20.32 -5.83
N VAL A 468 -13.99 19.84 -5.00
CA VAL A 468 -15.40 19.72 -5.37
C VAL A 468 -16.19 21.01 -5.10
N THR A 469 -15.56 22.01 -4.47
CA THR A 469 -16.13 23.36 -4.32
C THR A 469 -16.16 24.08 -5.68
N THR A 470 -17.34 24.58 -6.06
CA THR A 470 -17.59 25.23 -7.36
C THR A 470 -16.64 26.41 -7.60
N GLY A 471 -15.97 26.41 -8.77
CA GLY A 471 -15.08 27.50 -9.20
C GLY A 471 -13.67 27.48 -8.58
N SER A 472 -13.31 26.42 -7.86
CA SER A 472 -12.07 26.35 -7.06
C SER A 472 -11.11 25.24 -7.52
N SER A 473 -10.80 25.13 -8.80
CA SER A 473 -9.92 24.06 -9.32
C SER A 473 -8.52 24.08 -8.67
N VAL A 474 -7.99 22.89 -8.41
CA VAL A 474 -6.66 22.76 -7.79
C VAL A 474 -5.57 23.11 -8.79
N LYS A 475 -4.58 23.87 -8.35
CA LYS A 475 -3.36 24.23 -9.07
C LYS A 475 -2.15 23.61 -8.38
N ILE A 476 -1.23 23.08 -9.17
CA ILE A 476 0.06 22.59 -8.67
C ILE A 476 1.12 23.65 -8.91
N GLU A 477 1.67 24.23 -7.85
CA GLU A 477 2.69 25.29 -7.90
C GLU A 477 4.07 24.77 -7.48
N LYS A 478 5.10 25.14 -8.24
CA LYS A 478 6.51 24.86 -7.90
C LYS A 478 7.09 26.04 -7.12
N THR A 479 7.55 25.84 -5.89
CA THR A 479 7.89 26.96 -4.97
C THR A 479 9.39 27.17 -4.70
N GLY A 480 10.27 26.40 -5.33
CA GLY A 480 11.71 26.51 -5.11
C GLY A 480 12.51 25.62 -6.06
N GLY A 481 12.70 24.35 -5.68
CA GLY A 481 13.39 23.34 -6.46
C GLY A 481 12.57 22.78 -7.64
N GLU A 482 13.27 22.16 -8.59
CA GLU A 482 12.64 21.53 -9.75
C GLU A 482 11.78 20.32 -9.35
N CYS A 483 10.76 20.04 -10.17
CA CYS A 483 10.12 18.74 -10.21
C CYS A 483 10.48 18.09 -11.54
N ARG A 484 11.39 17.12 -11.55
CA ARG A 484 11.93 16.55 -12.80
C ARG A 484 10.82 15.90 -13.64
N TYR A 485 9.93 15.15 -12.99
CA TYR A 485 8.78 14.53 -13.63
C TYR A 485 7.50 14.89 -12.89
N LEU A 486 6.58 15.57 -13.57
CA LEU A 486 5.29 15.97 -13.01
C LEU A 486 4.17 15.43 -13.91
N ASN A 487 3.35 14.54 -13.36
CA ASN A 487 2.13 14.06 -14.01
C ASN A 487 0.91 14.71 -13.35
N VAL A 488 0.13 15.48 -14.09
CA VAL A 488 -1.14 16.03 -13.60
C VAL A 488 -2.23 15.65 -14.58
N GLN A 489 -3.16 14.83 -14.12
CA GLN A 489 -4.32 14.39 -14.88
C GLN A 489 -5.55 14.62 -14.03
N THR A 490 -6.40 15.53 -14.47
CA THR A 490 -7.66 15.89 -13.80
C THR A 490 -8.81 15.62 -14.74
N TYR A 491 -9.96 15.27 -14.19
CA TYR A 491 -11.15 14.97 -14.96
C TYR A 491 -12.41 15.42 -14.19
N PRO A 492 -13.49 15.79 -14.90
CA PRO A 492 -14.73 16.21 -14.26
C PRO A 492 -15.38 15.06 -13.48
N LEU A 493 -16.11 15.40 -12.41
CA LEU A 493 -16.87 14.45 -11.59
C LEU A 493 -18.35 14.37 -12.00
N VAL A 494 -18.63 14.63 -13.27
CA VAL A 494 -19.97 14.61 -13.85
C VAL A 494 -19.95 13.77 -15.13
N PRO A 495 -21.09 13.17 -15.50
CA PRO A 495 -21.25 12.53 -16.81
C PRO A 495 -20.75 13.43 -17.94
N VAL A 496 -19.98 12.85 -18.85
CA VAL A 496 -19.48 13.52 -20.05
C VAL A 496 -20.09 12.88 -21.28
N ASN A 497 -20.44 13.71 -22.27
CA ASN A 497 -20.88 13.26 -23.58
C ASN A 497 -19.86 13.72 -24.63
N TYR A 498 -19.12 12.77 -25.19
CA TYR A 498 -18.11 12.99 -26.22
C TYR A 498 -18.77 13.06 -27.59
N GLN A 499 -18.17 13.84 -28.50
CA GLN A 499 -18.60 14.00 -29.90
C GLN A 499 -17.42 13.81 -30.87
N SER A 500 -16.29 13.36 -30.34
CA SER A 500 -14.99 13.22 -30.99
C SER A 500 -14.06 12.42 -30.09
N ILE A 501 -12.99 11.90 -30.69
CA ILE A 501 -11.92 11.19 -29.99
C ILE A 501 -10.75 12.17 -29.78
N ARG A 502 -10.22 12.20 -28.55
CA ARG A 502 -9.05 12.99 -28.13
C ARG A 502 -7.96 12.06 -27.59
N PRO A 503 -7.05 11.58 -28.45
CA PRO A 503 -6.13 10.50 -28.10
C PRO A 503 -5.20 10.84 -26.93
N GLY A 504 -5.17 9.97 -25.92
CA GLY A 504 -4.28 10.07 -24.77
C GLY A 504 -4.76 10.98 -23.63
N GLU A 505 -5.93 11.61 -23.74
CA GLU A 505 -6.63 12.23 -22.62
C GLU A 505 -7.28 11.18 -21.69
N VAL A 506 -7.69 11.59 -20.49
CA VAL A 506 -8.47 10.72 -19.60
C VAL A 506 -9.86 10.53 -20.22
N TRP A 507 -10.15 9.30 -20.65
CA TRP A 507 -11.46 8.94 -21.20
C TRP A 507 -12.40 8.49 -20.08
N LEU A 508 -13.53 9.19 -19.94
CA LEU A 508 -14.55 8.87 -18.95
C LEU A 508 -15.67 8.03 -19.56
N ASP A 509 -16.25 7.16 -18.74
CA ASP A 509 -17.51 6.49 -19.07
C ASP A 509 -18.71 7.44 -18.96
N THR A 510 -19.89 6.95 -19.32
CA THR A 510 -21.15 7.71 -19.25
C THR A 510 -21.56 8.13 -17.83
N GLU A 511 -20.92 7.60 -16.79
CA GLU A 511 -21.12 8.01 -15.39
C GLU A 511 -20.05 9.00 -14.90
N GLY A 512 -19.07 9.34 -15.72
CA GLY A 512 -17.98 10.26 -15.39
C GLY A 512 -16.82 9.61 -14.65
N LYS A 513 -16.66 8.28 -14.69
CA LYS A 513 -15.52 7.56 -14.09
C LYS A 513 -14.47 7.27 -15.17
N PRO A 514 -13.16 7.31 -14.86
CA PRO A 514 -12.14 6.89 -15.81
C PRO A 514 -12.33 5.46 -16.28
N ILE A 515 -12.26 5.23 -17.58
CA ILE A 515 -12.27 3.89 -18.17
C ILE A 515 -11.03 3.13 -17.67
N GLN A 516 -11.24 1.88 -17.24
CA GLN A 516 -10.21 0.95 -16.78
C GLN A 516 -10.37 -0.36 -17.56
N ALA A 517 -9.73 -0.39 -18.73
CA ALA A 517 -9.69 -1.52 -19.64
C ALA A 517 -8.32 -1.54 -20.33
N HIS A 518 -7.30 -2.05 -19.62
CA HIS A 518 -5.92 -2.08 -20.09
C HIS A 518 -5.61 -3.38 -20.84
N GLY A 519 -4.64 -3.38 -21.75
CA GLY A 519 -4.31 -4.56 -22.58
C GLY A 519 -5.50 -5.04 -23.39
N PHE A 520 -6.34 -4.11 -23.84
CA PHE A 520 -7.72 -4.39 -24.23
C PHE A 520 -7.90 -4.88 -25.66
N GLN A 521 -9.13 -5.28 -25.94
CA GLN A 521 -9.68 -5.50 -27.27
C GLN A 521 -10.96 -4.68 -27.43
N VAL A 522 -11.23 -4.23 -28.67
CA VAL A 522 -12.52 -3.64 -29.03
C VAL A 522 -13.14 -4.43 -30.18
N THR A 523 -14.39 -4.88 -29.99
CA THR A 523 -15.13 -5.68 -30.98
C THR A 523 -16.47 -5.02 -31.28
N PHE A 524 -17.02 -5.27 -32.48
CA PHE A 524 -18.36 -4.81 -32.85
C PHE A 524 -19.30 -6.00 -33.03
N ARG A 525 -20.40 -6.01 -32.28
CA ARG A 525 -21.39 -7.09 -32.25
C ARG A 525 -22.78 -6.52 -32.01
N GLU A 526 -23.77 -7.03 -32.73
CA GLU A 526 -25.18 -6.70 -32.50
C GLU A 526 -25.48 -5.18 -32.49
N GLY A 527 -24.80 -4.41 -33.35
CA GLY A 527 -24.98 -2.97 -33.44
C GLY A 527 -24.25 -2.14 -32.37
N LYS A 528 -23.40 -2.77 -31.55
CA LYS A 528 -22.64 -2.11 -30.48
C LYS A 528 -21.16 -2.44 -30.54
N TYR A 529 -20.35 -1.49 -30.12
CA TYR A 529 -18.95 -1.70 -29.78
C TYR A 529 -18.84 -2.17 -28.34
N TYR A 530 -17.92 -3.09 -28.09
CA TYR A 530 -17.56 -3.57 -26.75
C TYR A 530 -16.06 -3.40 -26.57
N TRP A 531 -15.67 -2.65 -25.54
CA TRP A 531 -14.30 -2.44 -25.13
C TRP A 531 -14.08 -3.15 -23.80
N TYR A 532 -13.25 -4.19 -23.79
CA TYR A 532 -12.96 -4.95 -22.58
C TYR A 532 -11.46 -5.10 -22.36
N GLY A 533 -11.05 -5.03 -21.09
CA GLY A 533 -9.65 -5.07 -20.69
C GLY A 533 -9.50 -5.26 -19.19
N GLU A 534 -8.26 -5.23 -18.72
CA GLU A 534 -7.95 -5.37 -17.30
C GLU A 534 -8.52 -4.21 -16.48
N ASP A 535 -9.11 -4.52 -15.32
CA ASP A 535 -9.49 -3.51 -14.33
C ASP A 535 -8.30 -3.21 -13.40
N LYS A 536 -7.74 -1.99 -13.50
CA LYS A 536 -6.62 -1.53 -12.64
C LYS A 536 -7.08 -0.57 -11.53
N THR A 537 -8.39 -0.42 -11.30
CA THR A 537 -8.96 0.53 -10.32
C THR A 537 -8.34 0.38 -8.93
N HIS A 538 -8.09 -0.86 -8.50
CA HIS A 538 -7.55 -1.20 -7.18
C HIS A 538 -6.10 -1.69 -7.20
N THR A 539 -5.40 -1.59 -8.33
CA THR A 539 -3.98 -1.92 -8.43
C THR A 539 -3.15 -0.74 -7.88
N LEU A 540 -3.19 -0.60 -6.56
CA LEU A 540 -2.58 0.51 -5.84
C LEU A 540 -1.26 0.08 -5.20
N PHE A 541 -0.28 0.98 -5.16
CA PHE A 541 1.00 0.73 -4.51
C PHE A 541 0.81 0.16 -3.10
N GLY A 542 1.53 -0.92 -2.78
CA GLY A 542 1.48 -1.52 -1.45
C GLY A 542 0.30 -2.47 -1.19
N THR A 543 -0.62 -2.63 -2.14
CA THR A 543 -1.63 -3.68 -2.12
C THR A 543 -1.10 -4.94 -2.81
N ASN A 544 -1.71 -6.10 -2.52
CA ASN A 544 -1.49 -7.34 -3.28
C ASN A 544 -2.54 -7.52 -4.39
N ARG A 545 -3.25 -6.47 -4.81
CA ARG A 545 -4.35 -6.54 -5.79
C ARG A 545 -3.84 -6.22 -7.20
N MET A 546 -3.20 -7.22 -7.80
CA MET A 546 -2.62 -7.13 -9.15
C MET A 546 -3.66 -7.38 -10.27
N PHE A 547 -4.62 -8.27 -10.04
CA PHE A 547 -5.71 -8.59 -10.96
C PHE A 547 -7.04 -8.11 -10.38
N GLY A 548 -7.59 -7.05 -10.98
CA GLY A 548 -8.91 -6.51 -10.61
C GLY A 548 -10.07 -7.15 -11.36
N GLY A 549 -9.84 -8.14 -12.23
CA GLY A 549 -10.84 -8.68 -13.16
C GLY A 549 -10.71 -8.12 -14.58
N VAL A 550 -11.63 -8.55 -15.45
CA VAL A 550 -11.80 -7.99 -16.81
C VAL A 550 -13.10 -7.19 -16.82
N ARG A 551 -12.99 -5.89 -17.09
CA ARG A 551 -14.10 -4.95 -17.15
C ARG A 551 -14.48 -4.67 -18.60
N CYS A 552 -15.77 -4.50 -18.87
CA CYS A 552 -16.31 -4.29 -20.20
C CYS A 552 -17.13 -3.00 -20.25
N TYR A 553 -16.99 -2.29 -21.36
CA TYR A 553 -17.73 -1.09 -21.69
C TYR A 553 -18.45 -1.28 -23.03
N SER A 554 -19.63 -0.70 -23.21
CA SER A 554 -20.38 -0.75 -24.47
C SER A 554 -20.64 0.64 -25.05
N SER A 555 -20.67 0.75 -26.38
CA SER A 555 -20.96 2.01 -27.07
C SER A 555 -21.74 1.77 -28.37
N THR A 556 -22.63 2.69 -28.73
CA THR A 556 -23.30 2.69 -30.05
C THR A 556 -22.68 3.68 -31.03
N ASP A 557 -21.87 4.62 -30.54
CA ASP A 557 -21.32 5.74 -31.32
C ASP A 557 -19.77 5.76 -31.34
N PHE A 558 -19.12 4.83 -30.63
CA PHE A 558 -17.66 4.72 -30.48
C PHE A 558 -16.99 5.83 -29.66
N TYR A 559 -17.77 6.81 -29.17
CA TYR A 559 -17.29 7.93 -28.37
C TYR A 559 -17.65 7.78 -26.89
N ASN A 560 -18.88 7.34 -26.64
CA ASN A 560 -19.51 7.31 -25.32
C ASN A 560 -19.66 5.86 -24.87
N TRP A 561 -18.96 5.53 -23.79
CA TRP A 561 -18.81 4.16 -23.32
C TRP A 561 -19.55 3.97 -22.00
N LYS A 562 -20.56 3.12 -22.00
CA LYS A 562 -21.29 2.70 -20.81
C LYS A 562 -20.53 1.58 -20.09
N ASP A 563 -20.27 1.74 -18.80
CA ASP A 563 -19.72 0.68 -17.94
C ASP A 563 -20.74 -0.46 -17.81
N GLU A 564 -20.40 -1.65 -18.30
CA GLU A 564 -21.21 -2.87 -18.15
C GLU A 564 -20.72 -3.72 -16.97
N GLY A 565 -19.72 -3.25 -16.22
CA GLY A 565 -19.13 -3.96 -15.10
C GLY A 565 -18.09 -5.00 -15.53
N ARG A 566 -17.76 -5.91 -14.59
CA ARG A 566 -16.78 -6.97 -14.85
C ARG A 566 -17.45 -8.19 -15.45
N ILE A 567 -16.89 -8.66 -16.56
CA ILE A 567 -17.28 -9.92 -17.21
C ILE A 567 -16.48 -11.11 -16.67
N ILE A 568 -15.31 -10.86 -16.07
CA ILE A 568 -14.51 -11.84 -15.33
C ILE A 568 -14.14 -11.22 -13.99
N GLU A 569 -14.58 -11.84 -12.90
CA GLU A 569 -14.31 -11.40 -11.53
C GLU A 569 -13.04 -12.07 -10.96
N PRO A 570 -12.30 -11.40 -10.07
CA PRO A 570 -11.25 -12.05 -9.32
C PRO A 570 -11.84 -13.08 -8.36
N ALA A 571 -11.18 -14.24 -8.24
CA ALA A 571 -11.57 -15.29 -7.31
C ALA A 571 -11.16 -14.96 -5.87
N THR A 572 -11.90 -15.51 -4.90
CA THR A 572 -11.57 -15.44 -3.47
C THR A 572 -10.66 -16.57 -3.00
N ASP A 573 -10.64 -17.71 -3.71
CA ASP A 573 -9.73 -18.82 -3.42
C ASP A 573 -8.27 -18.44 -3.74
N PRO A 574 -7.35 -18.44 -2.75
CA PRO A 574 -5.94 -18.08 -2.95
C PRO A 574 -5.21 -19.00 -3.93
N HIS A 575 -5.72 -20.21 -4.18
CA HIS A 575 -5.13 -21.16 -5.14
C HIS A 575 -5.66 -20.99 -6.57
N SER A 576 -6.66 -20.14 -6.77
CA SER A 576 -7.22 -19.88 -8.09
C SER A 576 -6.24 -19.09 -8.98
N PRO A 577 -6.11 -19.43 -10.28
CA PRO A 577 -5.38 -18.60 -11.23
C PRO A 577 -6.01 -17.21 -11.40
N LEU A 578 -7.30 -17.06 -11.04
CA LEU A 578 -8.04 -15.80 -11.08
C LEU A 578 -7.98 -15.03 -9.76
N HIS A 579 -7.23 -15.49 -8.76
CA HIS A 579 -7.13 -14.77 -7.48
C HIS A 579 -6.55 -13.37 -7.68
N HIS A 580 -7.00 -12.38 -6.90
CA HIS A 580 -6.63 -10.97 -7.09
C HIS A 580 -5.12 -10.68 -6.99
N CYS A 581 -4.33 -11.57 -6.39
CA CYS A 581 -2.86 -11.46 -6.32
C CYS A 581 -2.13 -11.93 -7.59
N GLN A 582 -2.83 -12.60 -8.49
CA GLN A 582 -2.27 -13.03 -9.76
C GLN A 582 -2.07 -11.84 -10.70
N LYS A 583 -1.13 -11.98 -11.64
CA LYS A 583 -0.84 -10.95 -12.65
C LYS A 583 -1.39 -11.43 -13.98
N LEU A 584 -2.70 -11.31 -14.16
CA LEU A 584 -3.35 -11.65 -15.41
C LEU A 584 -3.52 -10.41 -16.26
N GLU A 585 -3.09 -10.50 -17.51
CA GLU A 585 -3.05 -9.39 -18.45
C GLU A 585 -3.71 -9.74 -19.78
N ARG A 586 -4.05 -8.69 -20.53
CA ARG A 586 -4.33 -8.73 -21.97
C ARG A 586 -5.44 -9.71 -22.43
N PRO A 587 -6.69 -9.58 -21.93
CA PRO A 587 -7.80 -10.48 -22.29
C PRO A 587 -8.13 -10.48 -23.78
N HIS A 588 -8.27 -11.66 -24.38
CA HIS A 588 -8.72 -11.84 -25.77
C HIS A 588 -9.83 -12.88 -25.85
N ILE A 589 -10.95 -12.55 -26.51
CA ILE A 589 -12.16 -13.37 -26.53
C ILE A 589 -12.53 -13.70 -27.98
N LEU A 590 -12.59 -15.00 -28.29
CA LEU A 590 -13.10 -15.51 -29.57
C LEU A 590 -14.43 -16.24 -29.38
N TYR A 591 -15.30 -16.19 -30.38
CA TYR A 591 -16.48 -17.05 -30.44
C TYR A 591 -16.14 -18.30 -31.28
N CYS A 592 -16.32 -19.48 -30.69
CA CYS A 592 -16.13 -20.76 -31.38
C CYS A 592 -17.48 -21.23 -31.93
N ALA A 593 -17.66 -21.13 -33.26
CA ALA A 593 -18.90 -21.55 -33.91
C ALA A 593 -19.19 -23.06 -33.76
N LYS A 594 -18.14 -23.90 -33.64
CA LYS A 594 -18.28 -25.35 -33.47
C LYS A 594 -18.86 -25.73 -32.10
N THR A 595 -18.50 -25.02 -31.04
CA THR A 595 -18.95 -25.31 -29.67
C THR A 595 -20.10 -24.41 -29.22
N GLY A 596 -20.32 -23.28 -29.90
CA GLY A 596 -21.26 -22.24 -29.48
C GLY A 596 -20.80 -21.48 -28.23
N ARG A 597 -19.50 -21.55 -27.89
CA ARG A 597 -18.91 -20.93 -26.69
C ARG A 597 -18.04 -19.74 -27.03
N TYR A 598 -17.97 -18.80 -26.09
CA TYR A 598 -16.97 -17.74 -26.05
C TYR A 598 -15.77 -18.25 -25.27
N VAL A 599 -14.56 -18.12 -25.81
CA VAL A 599 -13.33 -18.56 -25.18
C VAL A 599 -12.43 -17.35 -24.95
N CYS A 600 -12.09 -17.11 -23.68
CA CYS A 600 -11.21 -16.01 -23.25
C CYS A 600 -9.84 -16.56 -22.89
N TRP A 601 -8.80 -15.94 -23.44
CA TRP A 601 -7.41 -16.19 -23.06
C TRP A 601 -6.89 -14.98 -22.27
N LEU A 602 -6.16 -15.26 -21.20
CA LEU A 602 -5.48 -14.28 -20.35
C LEU A 602 -4.01 -14.67 -20.21
N LYS A 603 -3.11 -13.69 -20.28
CA LYS A 603 -1.67 -13.90 -20.06
C LYS A 603 -1.36 -13.85 -18.57
N SER A 604 -0.77 -14.92 -18.03
CA SER A 604 -0.15 -14.90 -16.70
C SER A 604 1.27 -14.32 -16.78
N GLN A 605 1.43 -13.07 -16.31
CA GLN A 605 2.67 -12.31 -16.40
C GLN A 605 3.77 -12.90 -15.51
N SER A 606 4.74 -13.55 -16.14
CA SER A 606 6.02 -13.94 -15.56
C SER A 606 7.04 -14.18 -16.68
N ASN A 607 8.32 -14.32 -16.34
CA ASN A 607 9.32 -14.64 -17.36
C ASN A 607 9.08 -16.02 -18.01
N ASP A 608 8.49 -16.96 -17.27
CA ASP A 608 8.05 -18.27 -17.74
C ASP A 608 6.51 -18.32 -17.75
N GLY A 609 5.91 -17.33 -18.41
CA GLY A 609 4.46 -17.11 -18.45
C GLY A 609 3.67 -18.27 -19.07
N HIS A 610 2.38 -18.29 -18.78
CA HIS A 610 1.42 -19.22 -19.39
C HIS A 610 0.07 -18.52 -19.62
N PHE A 611 -0.80 -19.13 -20.41
CA PHE A 611 -2.17 -18.67 -20.57
C PHE A 611 -3.11 -19.27 -19.53
N VAL A 612 -4.09 -18.48 -19.10
CA VAL A 612 -5.26 -18.91 -18.34
C VAL A 612 -6.46 -18.86 -19.30
N ILE A 613 -7.11 -20.00 -19.50
CA ILE A 613 -8.20 -20.17 -20.48
C ILE A 613 -9.53 -20.25 -19.73
N LEU A 614 -10.49 -19.44 -20.18
CA LEU A 614 -11.85 -19.40 -19.65
C LEU A 614 -12.86 -19.59 -20.78
N GLU A 615 -14.08 -20.04 -20.46
CA GLU A 615 -15.18 -20.12 -21.42
C GLU A 615 -16.52 -19.65 -20.87
N ALA A 616 -17.42 -19.19 -21.75
CA ALA A 616 -18.77 -18.73 -21.43
C ALA A 616 -19.79 -19.07 -22.54
N GLU A 617 -21.08 -19.11 -22.20
CA GLU A 617 -22.18 -19.24 -23.18
C GLU A 617 -22.49 -17.91 -23.88
N HIS A 618 -22.25 -16.80 -23.18
CA HIS A 618 -22.53 -15.45 -23.66
C HIS A 618 -21.27 -14.59 -23.56
N PHE A 619 -21.15 -13.61 -24.45
CA PHE A 619 -20.01 -12.69 -24.49
C PHE A 619 -19.76 -12.00 -23.14
N MET A 620 -20.83 -11.60 -22.45
CA MET A 620 -20.78 -10.92 -21.15
C MET A 620 -20.53 -11.88 -19.97
N GLY A 621 -20.27 -13.16 -20.23
CA GLY A 621 -20.09 -14.17 -19.20
C GLY A 621 -21.39 -14.83 -18.72
N PRO A 622 -21.37 -15.53 -17.57
CA PRO A 622 -20.19 -15.71 -16.72
C PRO A 622 -19.12 -16.59 -17.40
N TYR A 623 -17.86 -16.22 -17.21
CA TYR A 623 -16.72 -17.01 -17.68
C TYR A 623 -16.25 -17.97 -16.59
N HIS A 624 -16.00 -19.22 -16.98
CA HIS A 624 -15.54 -20.29 -16.10
C HIS A 624 -14.13 -20.75 -16.48
N PHE A 625 -13.31 -21.05 -15.49
CA PHE A 625 -11.96 -21.55 -15.70
C PHE A 625 -11.95 -22.93 -16.38
N VAL A 626 -11.16 -23.05 -17.44
CA VAL A 626 -10.94 -24.30 -18.19
C VAL A 626 -9.58 -24.88 -17.83
N ARG A 627 -8.49 -24.14 -18.08
CA ARG A 627 -7.12 -24.63 -17.85
C ARG A 627 -6.04 -23.55 -17.86
N ASN A 628 -4.87 -23.92 -17.34
CA ASN A 628 -3.61 -23.22 -17.62
C ASN A 628 -2.89 -23.90 -18.79
N LEU A 629 -2.24 -23.12 -19.67
CA LEU A 629 -1.65 -23.62 -20.92
C LEU A 629 -0.32 -22.94 -21.28
N LYS A 630 0.71 -23.75 -21.56
CA LYS A 630 1.89 -23.36 -22.35
C LYS A 630 1.76 -23.95 -23.75
N PRO A 631 1.39 -23.18 -24.78
CA PRO A 631 1.19 -23.71 -26.13
C PRO A 631 2.48 -24.34 -26.65
N ASN A 632 2.43 -25.63 -27.03
CA ASN A 632 3.61 -26.38 -27.49
C ASN A 632 4.82 -26.33 -26.53
N GLY A 633 4.55 -26.14 -25.24
CA GLY A 633 5.53 -25.99 -24.18
C GLY A 633 6.25 -24.64 -24.13
N PHE A 634 5.84 -23.65 -24.93
CA PHE A 634 6.45 -22.32 -24.89
C PHE A 634 5.94 -21.50 -23.70
N ALA A 635 6.85 -20.77 -23.06
CA ALA A 635 6.51 -19.63 -22.22
C ALA A 635 5.85 -18.53 -23.08
N VAL A 636 4.93 -17.78 -22.49
CA VAL A 636 4.11 -16.79 -23.24
C VAL A 636 4.24 -15.38 -22.68
N GLY A 637 4.31 -14.41 -23.58
CA GLY A 637 4.31 -12.97 -23.37
C GLY A 637 3.02 -12.34 -23.91
N ASP A 638 3.13 -11.12 -24.43
CA ASP A 638 1.97 -10.43 -25.02
C ASP A 638 1.47 -11.17 -26.27
N PHE A 639 0.15 -11.18 -26.47
CA PHE A 639 -0.47 -12.01 -27.50
C PHE A 639 -1.77 -11.45 -28.07
N ASP A 640 -2.13 -11.86 -29.28
CA ASP A 640 -3.40 -11.57 -29.94
C ASP A 640 -3.97 -12.84 -30.58
N MET A 641 -5.26 -12.82 -30.91
CA MET A 641 -6.00 -13.97 -31.41
C MET A 641 -6.93 -13.60 -32.55
N TYR A 642 -7.07 -14.50 -33.52
CA TYR A 642 -7.96 -14.32 -34.67
C TYR A 642 -8.69 -15.62 -35.00
N ALA A 643 -9.97 -15.52 -35.29
CA ALA A 643 -10.75 -16.60 -35.91
C ALA A 643 -10.98 -16.23 -37.37
N ASP A 644 -10.44 -17.04 -38.27
CA ASP A 644 -10.62 -16.90 -39.70
C ASP A 644 -12.09 -17.17 -40.05
N PRO A 645 -12.83 -16.17 -40.58
CA PRO A 645 -14.25 -16.32 -40.88
C PRO A 645 -14.51 -17.25 -42.07
N ASP A 646 -13.55 -17.44 -42.97
CA ASP A 646 -13.69 -18.25 -44.17
C ASP A 646 -13.45 -19.73 -43.88
N THR A 647 -12.44 -20.03 -43.04
CA THR A 647 -12.06 -21.41 -42.71
C THR A 647 -12.62 -21.90 -41.37
N GLY A 648 -13.04 -20.99 -40.48
CA GLY A 648 -13.44 -21.30 -39.12
C GLY A 648 -12.28 -21.79 -38.23
N LYS A 649 -11.03 -21.56 -38.63
CA LYS A 649 -9.83 -21.88 -37.85
C LYS A 649 -9.44 -20.73 -36.94
N GLY A 650 -8.97 -21.05 -35.75
CA GLY A 650 -8.44 -20.08 -34.80
C GLY A 650 -6.91 -20.04 -34.81
N TYR A 651 -6.34 -18.86 -34.57
CA TYR A 651 -4.91 -18.64 -34.46
C TYR A 651 -4.59 -17.76 -33.25
N VAL A 652 -3.43 -17.97 -32.65
CA VAL A 652 -2.87 -17.12 -31.59
C VAL A 652 -1.44 -16.72 -31.96
N TRP A 653 -1.14 -15.43 -31.88
CA TRP A 653 0.21 -14.90 -31.96
C TRP A 653 0.64 -14.50 -30.57
N PHE A 654 1.73 -15.06 -30.07
CA PHE A 654 2.25 -14.70 -28.76
C PHE A 654 3.76 -14.51 -28.81
N GLU A 655 4.24 -13.54 -28.06
CA GLU A 655 5.67 -13.40 -27.79
C GLU A 655 6.14 -14.59 -26.96
N ARG A 656 7.20 -15.28 -27.39
CA ARG A 656 8.01 -16.08 -26.47
C ARG A 656 8.91 -15.10 -25.72
N PRO A 657 8.75 -14.94 -24.39
CA PRO A 657 9.24 -13.77 -23.66
C PRO A 657 10.66 -13.37 -24.03
N HIS A 658 10.79 -12.15 -24.56
CA HIS A 658 12.05 -11.47 -24.85
C HIS A 658 12.90 -12.12 -25.96
N TRP A 659 12.27 -12.82 -26.92
CA TRP A 659 13.00 -13.54 -27.97
C TRP A 659 12.39 -13.53 -29.39
N GLU A 660 11.16 -13.99 -29.56
CA GLU A 660 10.51 -14.22 -30.87
C GLU A 660 8.98 -14.19 -30.74
N GLN A 661 8.25 -14.15 -31.85
CA GLN A 661 6.81 -14.43 -31.86
C GLN A 661 6.50 -15.81 -32.41
N ILE A 662 5.50 -16.46 -31.82
CA ILE A 662 4.97 -17.74 -32.26
C ILE A 662 3.56 -17.52 -32.79
N CYS A 663 3.29 -17.97 -34.02
CA CYS A 663 1.93 -18.14 -34.53
C CYS A 663 1.53 -19.60 -34.36
N ALA A 664 0.48 -19.90 -33.59
CA ALA A 664 0.01 -21.27 -33.37
C ALA A 664 -1.47 -21.42 -33.79
N GLU A 665 -1.79 -22.55 -34.43
CA GLU A 665 -3.16 -22.91 -34.79
C GLU A 665 -3.88 -23.49 -33.56
N LEU A 666 -5.08 -22.98 -33.27
CA LEU A 666 -5.90 -23.39 -32.13
C LEU A 666 -6.53 -24.77 -32.38
N SER A 667 -6.92 -25.45 -31.31
CA SER A 667 -7.79 -26.63 -31.36
C SER A 667 -9.20 -26.27 -31.85
N ASP A 668 -9.98 -27.26 -32.27
CA ASP A 668 -11.34 -27.05 -32.80
C ASP A 668 -12.31 -26.35 -31.85
N ASP A 669 -12.05 -26.41 -30.54
CA ASP A 669 -12.83 -25.77 -29.48
C ASP A 669 -12.22 -24.44 -28.98
N TYR A 670 -11.08 -24.02 -29.55
CA TYR A 670 -10.29 -22.84 -29.17
C TYR A 670 -9.74 -22.83 -27.73
N THR A 671 -9.85 -23.93 -26.98
CA THR A 671 -9.35 -24.01 -25.58
C THR A 671 -7.89 -24.45 -25.48
N ASN A 672 -7.26 -24.80 -26.61
CA ASN A 672 -5.89 -25.29 -26.71
C ASN A 672 -5.27 -24.95 -28.09
N VAL A 673 -4.04 -25.40 -28.34
CA VAL A 673 -3.40 -25.44 -29.67
C VAL A 673 -3.36 -26.87 -30.22
N ASN A 674 -3.35 -27.01 -31.55
CA ASN A 674 -3.38 -28.32 -32.21
C ASN A 674 -2.00 -28.92 -32.52
N GLY A 675 -0.92 -28.20 -32.20
CA GLY A 675 0.46 -28.64 -32.43
C GLY A 675 1.15 -27.96 -33.62
N ARG A 676 0.40 -27.36 -34.56
CA ARG A 676 0.96 -26.63 -35.70
C ARG A 676 1.31 -25.20 -35.29
N TYR A 677 2.55 -24.79 -35.54
CA TYR A 677 3.02 -23.44 -35.26
C TYR A 677 4.15 -23.03 -36.21
N SER A 678 4.43 -21.72 -36.26
CA SER A 678 5.57 -21.10 -36.94
C SER A 678 6.22 -20.04 -36.05
N GLU A 679 7.50 -19.75 -36.32
CA GLU A 679 8.33 -18.80 -35.55
C GLU A 679 8.62 -17.57 -36.42
N HIS A 680 8.44 -16.37 -35.86
CA HIS A 680 8.59 -15.10 -36.56
C HIS A 680 9.40 -14.11 -35.70
N PHE A 681 10.10 -13.17 -36.35
CA PHE A 681 10.94 -12.17 -35.68
C PHE A 681 12.02 -12.75 -34.74
N VAL A 682 12.59 -13.90 -35.11
CA VAL A 682 13.47 -14.73 -34.27
C VAL A 682 14.79 -14.02 -33.92
N GLY A 683 15.25 -14.20 -32.68
CA GLY A 683 16.59 -13.80 -32.24
C GLY A 683 16.75 -12.33 -31.91
N LYS A 684 15.64 -11.58 -31.79
CA LYS A 684 15.65 -10.19 -31.32
C LYS A 684 15.60 -10.19 -29.79
N VAL A 685 16.55 -9.50 -29.13
CA VAL A 685 16.55 -9.30 -27.67
C VAL A 685 16.05 -7.89 -27.32
N PRO A 686 15.51 -7.67 -26.10
CA PRO A 686 15.08 -6.35 -25.69
C PRO A 686 16.22 -5.32 -25.82
N PRO A 687 15.94 -4.13 -26.35
CA PRO A 687 14.61 -3.57 -26.61
C PRO A 687 14.02 -3.87 -28.01
N PHE A 688 14.71 -4.67 -28.83
CA PHE A 688 14.32 -4.95 -30.22
C PHE A 688 13.35 -6.11 -30.39
N THR A 689 13.12 -6.94 -29.35
CA THR A 689 12.11 -8.00 -29.37
C THR A 689 10.76 -7.45 -29.83
N ARG A 690 9.96 -8.28 -30.52
CA ARG A 690 8.60 -7.91 -30.95
C ARG A 690 7.56 -8.51 -30.02
N GLU A 691 6.90 -7.65 -29.24
CA GLU A 691 5.77 -7.98 -28.36
C GLU A 691 4.48 -7.27 -28.80
N ALA A 692 3.41 -7.32 -28.00
CA ALA A 692 2.14 -6.63 -28.23
C ALA A 692 1.60 -6.77 -29.66
N ALA A 693 1.47 -8.02 -30.13
CA ALA A 693 0.85 -8.33 -31.40
C ALA A 693 -0.54 -7.68 -31.50
N ALA A 694 -0.87 -7.04 -32.61
CA ALA A 694 -2.21 -6.58 -32.95
C ALA A 694 -2.45 -6.85 -34.45
N HIS A 695 -3.12 -7.97 -34.73
CA HIS A 695 -3.46 -8.47 -36.05
C HIS A 695 -4.72 -7.78 -36.59
N PHE A 696 -4.74 -7.56 -37.90
CA PHE A 696 -5.93 -7.15 -38.63
C PHE A 696 -5.84 -7.57 -40.10
N VAL A 697 -7.00 -7.58 -40.76
CA VAL A 697 -7.11 -7.87 -42.20
C VAL A 697 -7.57 -6.61 -42.91
N MET A 698 -6.84 -6.23 -43.96
CA MET A 698 -7.16 -5.09 -44.82
C MET A 698 -6.96 -5.50 -46.28
N ASP A 699 -8.00 -5.31 -47.09
CA ASP A 699 -8.01 -5.65 -48.52
C ASP A 699 -7.55 -7.08 -48.84
N GLY A 700 -7.97 -8.04 -47.99
CA GLY A 700 -7.64 -9.46 -48.13
C GLY A 700 -6.21 -9.83 -47.72
N LYS A 701 -5.42 -8.88 -47.22
CA LYS A 701 -4.07 -9.12 -46.69
C LYS A 701 -4.06 -9.07 -45.17
N HIS A 702 -3.21 -9.88 -44.54
CA HIS A 702 -3.03 -9.88 -43.11
C HIS A 702 -1.90 -8.94 -42.73
N TYR A 703 -2.14 -8.11 -41.72
CA TYR A 703 -1.16 -7.21 -41.15
C TYR A 703 -1.05 -7.46 -39.65
N ILE A 704 0.12 -7.22 -39.09
CA ILE A 704 0.36 -7.31 -37.65
C ILE A 704 1.23 -6.15 -37.19
N TYR A 705 0.69 -5.33 -36.29
CA TYR A 705 1.50 -4.40 -35.52
C TYR A 705 2.16 -5.14 -34.36
N THR A 706 3.39 -4.77 -34.05
CA THR A 706 4.13 -5.27 -32.87
C THR A 706 4.85 -4.10 -32.23
N SER A 707 5.21 -4.19 -30.95
CA SER A 707 5.99 -3.20 -30.19
C SER A 707 7.38 -3.73 -29.79
N GLY A 708 8.33 -2.83 -29.54
CA GLY A 708 9.57 -3.17 -28.84
C GLY A 708 9.34 -3.39 -27.34
N THR A 709 10.33 -3.94 -26.63
CA THR A 709 10.17 -4.34 -25.22
C THR A 709 11.08 -3.57 -24.26
N THR A 710 10.50 -2.70 -23.42
CA THR A 710 11.19 -2.03 -22.29
C THR A 710 10.28 -1.91 -21.05
N SER A 711 9.59 -2.99 -20.68
CA SER A 711 8.54 -2.95 -19.65
C SER A 711 7.43 -1.98 -20.08
N TYR A 712 6.86 -1.18 -19.17
CA TYR A 712 5.79 -0.21 -19.52
C TYR A 712 6.30 1.05 -20.23
N THR A 713 7.60 1.20 -20.41
CA THR A 713 8.17 2.31 -21.18
C THR A 713 7.88 2.10 -22.67
N PRO A 714 7.33 3.09 -23.38
CA PRO A 714 6.89 2.90 -24.77
C PRO A 714 8.07 2.73 -25.73
N ASN A 715 7.87 1.94 -26.77
CA ASN A 715 8.89 1.51 -27.73
C ASN A 715 8.42 1.73 -29.18
N PRO A 716 9.34 1.76 -30.17
CA PRO A 716 8.97 1.80 -31.57
C PRO A 716 8.19 0.56 -31.99
N SER A 717 7.06 0.77 -32.65
CA SER A 717 6.30 -0.29 -33.31
C SER A 717 6.82 -0.58 -34.71
N GLU A 718 6.55 -1.79 -35.19
CA GLU A 718 6.78 -2.23 -36.56
C GLU A 718 5.48 -2.84 -37.08
N VAL A 719 5.22 -2.69 -38.38
CA VAL A 719 4.15 -3.40 -39.09
C VAL A 719 4.74 -4.42 -40.06
N ALA A 720 4.14 -5.61 -40.10
CA ALA A 720 4.45 -6.64 -41.08
C ALA A 720 3.19 -7.11 -41.82
N VAL A 721 3.37 -7.62 -43.04
CA VAL A 721 2.31 -8.17 -43.91
C VAL A 721 2.60 -9.64 -44.25
N PHE A 722 1.55 -10.45 -44.37
CA PHE A 722 1.64 -11.86 -44.76
C PHE A 722 0.35 -12.34 -45.46
N ASP A 723 0.49 -13.37 -46.31
CA ASP A 723 -0.62 -14.00 -47.04
C ASP A 723 -1.02 -15.37 -46.46
N ASP A 724 -0.09 -16.07 -45.79
CA ASP A 724 -0.33 -17.34 -45.09
C ASP A 724 0.06 -17.19 -43.62
N TYR A 725 -0.80 -17.67 -42.71
CA TYR A 725 -0.59 -17.53 -41.25
C TYR A 725 0.76 -18.10 -40.79
N HIS A 726 1.21 -19.17 -41.44
CA HIS A 726 2.49 -19.85 -41.16
C HIS A 726 3.59 -19.53 -42.19
N GLY A 727 3.34 -18.60 -43.11
CA GLY A 727 4.24 -18.21 -44.18
C GLY A 727 5.27 -17.16 -43.77
N GLU A 728 5.85 -16.46 -44.75
CA GLU A 728 6.82 -15.39 -44.50
C GLU A 728 6.15 -14.06 -44.15
N TYR A 729 6.69 -13.37 -43.14
CA TYR A 729 6.18 -12.08 -42.68
C TYR A 729 7.13 -10.98 -43.17
N THR A 730 6.62 -10.11 -44.04
CA THR A 730 7.41 -9.02 -44.62
C THR A 730 7.26 -7.76 -43.77
N VAL A 731 8.33 -7.30 -43.15
CA VAL A 731 8.34 -6.07 -42.34
C VAL A 731 8.31 -4.83 -43.25
N LEU A 732 7.33 -3.96 -43.07
CA LEU A 732 7.16 -2.73 -43.84
C LEU A 732 7.74 -1.49 -43.12
N GLY A 733 8.07 -1.61 -41.83
CA GLY A 733 8.77 -0.58 -41.05
C GLY A 733 7.92 0.05 -39.95
N ASN A 734 8.28 1.28 -39.54
CA ASN A 734 7.59 2.03 -38.49
C ASN A 734 6.25 2.57 -39.01
N PRO A 735 5.10 2.22 -38.42
CA PRO A 735 3.81 2.69 -38.90
C PRO A 735 3.46 4.12 -38.48
N HIS A 736 4.23 4.78 -37.59
CA HIS A 736 3.83 6.06 -37.00
C HIS A 736 4.31 7.27 -37.81
N ILE A 737 3.37 8.02 -38.40
CA ILE A 737 3.67 9.22 -39.19
C ILE A 737 3.96 10.40 -38.26
N GLY A 738 5.19 10.92 -38.28
CA GLY A 738 5.54 12.13 -37.54
C GLY A 738 5.80 11.94 -36.04
N ASP A 739 6.01 10.70 -35.58
CA ASP A 739 6.44 10.43 -34.21
C ASP A 739 7.92 10.80 -34.02
N GLU A 740 8.18 12.02 -33.55
CA GLU A 740 9.50 12.62 -33.36
C GLU A 740 10.48 11.71 -32.59
N TYR A 741 9.98 11.00 -31.58
CA TYR A 741 10.80 10.19 -30.66
C TYR A 741 10.84 8.70 -31.02
N ALA A 742 10.12 8.28 -32.06
CA ALA A 742 10.01 6.89 -32.49
C ALA A 742 9.63 5.93 -31.33
N HIS A 743 8.63 6.30 -30.54
CA HIS A 743 8.15 5.57 -29.38
C HIS A 743 6.64 5.29 -29.46
N SER A 744 6.11 5.17 -30.68
CA SER A 744 4.70 4.88 -30.98
C SER A 744 3.72 5.87 -30.35
N PHE A 745 4.00 7.17 -30.49
CA PHE A 745 3.26 8.26 -29.82
C PHE A 745 3.08 8.04 -28.30
N CYS A 746 4.10 7.47 -27.66
CA CYS A 746 4.10 7.12 -26.24
C CYS A 746 2.96 6.14 -25.89
N SER A 747 2.72 5.13 -26.74
CA SER A 747 1.67 4.13 -26.54
C SER A 747 2.09 2.74 -27.05
N GLN A 748 1.33 1.71 -26.71
CA GLN A 748 1.52 0.33 -27.16
C GLN A 748 0.21 -0.16 -27.78
N ILE A 749 0.23 -0.49 -29.07
CA ILE A 749 -0.96 -0.92 -29.80
C ILE A 749 -1.42 -2.26 -29.24
N THR A 750 -2.72 -2.35 -28.94
CA THR A 750 -3.32 -3.58 -28.40
C THR A 750 -4.40 -4.16 -29.29
N SER A 751 -5.08 -3.35 -30.10
CA SER A 751 -6.21 -3.79 -30.92
C SER A 751 -6.38 -2.91 -32.16
N VAL A 752 -6.90 -3.47 -33.24
CA VAL A 752 -7.28 -2.75 -34.46
C VAL A 752 -8.70 -3.17 -34.85
N ILE A 753 -9.56 -2.19 -35.15
CA ILE A 753 -10.93 -2.47 -35.57
C ILE A 753 -11.24 -1.81 -36.91
N LYS A 754 -11.93 -2.52 -37.80
CA LYS A 754 -12.59 -1.94 -38.97
C LYS A 754 -13.93 -1.34 -38.54
N ILE A 755 -14.14 -0.06 -38.79
CA ILE A 755 -15.39 0.61 -38.44
C ILE A 755 -16.51 0.10 -39.36
N PRO A 756 -17.59 -0.50 -38.81
CA PRO A 756 -18.69 -1.02 -39.62
C PRO A 756 -19.29 0.06 -40.52
N GLY A 757 -19.43 -0.27 -41.80
CA GLY A 757 -20.03 0.62 -42.80
C GLY A 757 -19.13 1.77 -43.27
N LYS A 758 -17.85 1.82 -42.85
CA LYS A 758 -16.87 2.83 -43.27
C LYS A 758 -15.61 2.19 -43.83
N ASP A 759 -14.93 2.90 -44.72
CA ASP A 759 -13.56 2.54 -45.12
C ASP A 759 -12.53 3.13 -44.15
N LEU A 760 -12.65 2.73 -42.89
CA LEU A 760 -11.83 3.24 -41.80
C LEU A 760 -11.41 2.09 -40.88
N TYR A 761 -10.11 2.02 -40.61
CA TYR A 761 -9.55 1.20 -39.55
C TYR A 761 -9.00 2.10 -38.45
N VAL A 762 -9.12 1.67 -37.20
CA VAL A 762 -8.64 2.42 -36.04
C VAL A 762 -7.66 1.56 -35.27
N ALA A 763 -6.43 2.05 -35.11
CA ALA A 763 -5.45 1.48 -34.19
C ALA A 763 -5.72 2.01 -32.78
N MET A 764 -5.79 1.10 -31.82
CA MET A 764 -6.11 1.40 -30.43
C MET A 764 -4.99 0.90 -29.51
N ALA A 765 -4.56 1.76 -28.60
CA ALA A 765 -3.33 1.56 -27.84
C ALA A 765 -3.46 2.04 -26.39
N ASP A 766 -2.76 1.37 -25.48
CA ASP A 766 -2.54 1.82 -24.12
C ASP A 766 -1.38 2.83 -24.07
N ARG A 767 -1.60 3.98 -23.42
CA ARG A 767 -0.54 4.90 -22.99
C ARG A 767 -0.27 4.62 -21.51
N TRP A 768 0.55 3.59 -21.26
CA TRP A 768 0.87 3.10 -19.91
C TRP A 768 1.48 4.15 -18.98
N LEU A 769 2.38 5.00 -19.51
CA LEU A 769 3.10 6.02 -18.75
C LEU A 769 2.87 7.43 -19.32
N PRO A 770 1.71 8.08 -19.10
CA PRO A 770 1.39 9.35 -19.77
C PRO A 770 2.40 10.49 -19.52
N HIS A 771 3.10 10.44 -18.39
CA HIS A 771 4.12 11.41 -18.01
C HIS A 771 5.41 11.34 -18.86
N THR A 772 5.62 10.26 -19.62
CA THR A 772 6.77 10.13 -20.52
C THR A 772 6.49 10.72 -21.91
N ASN A 773 5.25 11.13 -22.19
CA ASN A 773 4.86 11.70 -23.47
C ASN A 773 5.65 12.98 -23.78
N LYS A 774 6.21 13.08 -24.99
CA LYS A 774 7.06 14.21 -25.44
C LYS A 774 8.29 14.43 -24.55
N THR A 775 8.87 13.35 -24.00
CA THR A 775 10.11 13.39 -23.21
C THR A 775 11.15 12.43 -23.79
N ASP A 776 12.41 12.60 -23.39
CA ASP A 776 13.50 11.69 -23.77
C ASP A 776 13.63 10.46 -22.85
N ILE A 777 12.72 10.28 -21.88
CA ILE A 777 12.74 9.16 -20.91
C ILE A 777 12.75 7.81 -21.63
N PRO A 778 11.84 7.55 -22.61
CA PRO A 778 11.81 6.24 -23.25
C PRO A 778 13.11 5.88 -23.95
N LYS A 779 13.74 6.87 -24.59
CA LYS A 779 15.03 6.73 -25.25
C LYS A 779 16.18 6.46 -24.27
N LYS A 780 16.13 6.98 -23.05
CA LYS A 780 17.13 6.70 -22.00
C LYS A 780 16.98 5.28 -21.46
N ASP A 781 15.76 4.85 -21.16
CA ASP A 781 15.48 3.50 -20.67
C ASP A 781 15.89 2.43 -21.67
N TRP A 782 15.65 2.69 -22.96
CA TRP A 782 16.08 1.86 -24.10
C TRP A 782 17.55 1.42 -24.01
N GLN A 783 18.46 2.35 -23.67
CA GLN A 783 19.89 2.07 -23.58
C GLN A 783 20.24 1.09 -22.46
N SER A 784 19.52 1.17 -21.34
CA SER A 784 19.75 0.27 -20.20
C SER A 784 19.38 -1.19 -20.52
N PHE A 785 18.36 -1.40 -21.37
CA PHE A 785 17.89 -2.73 -21.75
C PHE A 785 18.89 -3.46 -22.66
N LEU A 786 19.58 -2.75 -23.56
CA LEU A 786 20.64 -3.32 -24.40
C LEU A 786 21.71 -4.04 -23.56
N THR A 787 22.11 -3.42 -22.45
CA THR A 787 23.13 -4.00 -21.56
C THR A 787 22.56 -5.15 -20.75
N ARG A 788 21.32 -5.02 -20.26
CA ARG A 788 20.65 -6.01 -19.41
C ARG A 788 20.35 -7.33 -20.14
N TYR A 789 20.02 -7.27 -21.43
CA TYR A 789 19.54 -8.43 -22.20
C TYR A 789 20.53 -8.94 -23.25
N LYS A 790 21.78 -8.43 -23.29
CA LYS A 790 22.79 -8.83 -24.28
C LYS A 790 23.03 -10.36 -24.36
N ASP A 791 22.94 -11.05 -23.22
CA ASP A 791 23.17 -12.50 -23.11
C ASP A 791 21.87 -13.30 -22.95
N HIS A 792 20.71 -12.65 -23.16
CA HIS A 792 19.42 -13.30 -23.00
C HIS A 792 19.27 -14.49 -23.96
N ARG A 793 18.60 -15.54 -23.49
CA ARG A 793 18.28 -16.75 -24.23
C ARG A 793 16.83 -17.13 -23.88
N PRO A 794 16.10 -17.73 -24.82
CA PRO A 794 14.70 -18.04 -24.57
C PRO A 794 14.56 -19.17 -23.55
N TYR A 795 13.47 -19.14 -22.78
CA TYR A 795 13.17 -20.20 -21.82
C TYR A 795 13.02 -21.56 -22.51
N PRO A 796 13.57 -22.65 -21.96
CA PRO A 796 13.37 -24.00 -22.48
C PRO A 796 11.88 -24.34 -22.59
N LYS A 797 11.52 -25.19 -23.55
CA LYS A 797 10.16 -25.71 -23.64
C LYS A 797 9.84 -26.54 -22.40
N ASP A 798 8.66 -26.32 -21.85
CA ASP A 798 8.12 -27.01 -20.68
C ASP A 798 6.69 -27.45 -20.95
N PHE A 799 6.50 -28.77 -21.02
CA PHE A 799 5.21 -29.41 -21.29
C PHE A 799 4.41 -29.72 -20.01
N ALA A 800 4.93 -29.36 -18.83
CA ALA A 800 4.19 -29.52 -17.59
C ALA A 800 2.98 -28.58 -17.55
N THR A 801 1.92 -29.01 -16.86
CA THR A 801 0.78 -28.12 -16.59
C THR A 801 1.23 -26.98 -15.67
N PRO A 802 1.03 -25.71 -16.05
CA PRO A 802 1.47 -24.59 -15.23
C PRO A 802 0.74 -24.55 -13.88
N LYS A 803 1.52 -24.35 -12.82
CA LYS A 803 1.00 -24.19 -11.46
C LYS A 803 0.73 -22.72 -11.17
N VAL A 804 -0.31 -22.46 -10.39
CA VAL A 804 -0.60 -21.11 -9.89
C VAL A 804 0.50 -20.71 -8.92
N ALA A 805 1.09 -19.53 -9.13
CA ALA A 805 2.15 -19.02 -8.27
C ALA A 805 1.55 -18.47 -6.98
N ASP A 806 2.16 -18.76 -5.83
CA ASP A 806 1.82 -18.04 -4.60
C ASP A 806 2.37 -16.61 -4.69
N ARG A 807 1.44 -15.65 -4.75
CA ARG A 807 1.73 -14.22 -4.89
C ARG A 807 1.06 -13.39 -3.80
N PHE A 808 0.58 -14.00 -2.72
CA PHE A 808 -0.20 -13.30 -1.70
C PHE A 808 0.55 -12.08 -1.12
N TYR A 809 1.88 -12.21 -0.93
CA TYR A 809 2.76 -11.13 -0.44
C TYR A 809 3.54 -10.40 -1.55
N THR A 810 3.18 -10.62 -2.82
CA THR A 810 3.75 -9.85 -3.94
C THR A 810 2.96 -8.56 -4.10
N LEU A 811 3.47 -7.49 -3.52
CA LEU A 811 2.79 -6.18 -3.57
C LEU A 811 3.03 -5.45 -4.89
N VAL A 812 2.04 -4.65 -5.30
CA VAL A 812 2.15 -3.67 -6.38
C VAL A 812 3.32 -2.75 -6.04
N ASN A 813 4.32 -2.71 -6.92
CA ASN A 813 5.47 -1.83 -6.73
C ASN A 813 5.22 -0.44 -7.36
N PRO A 814 6.00 0.59 -6.96
CA PRO A 814 5.81 1.96 -7.44
C PRO A 814 6.04 2.19 -8.94
N ASN A 815 6.60 1.22 -9.68
CA ASN A 815 6.76 1.29 -11.13
C ASN A 815 5.59 0.62 -11.88
N GLN A 816 4.67 0.00 -11.15
CA GLN A 816 3.49 -0.67 -11.70
C GLN A 816 2.23 0.17 -11.46
N ASP A 817 2.38 1.49 -11.33
CA ASP A 817 1.28 2.43 -11.10
C ASP A 817 0.55 2.77 -12.42
N VAL A 818 0.06 1.73 -13.08
CA VAL A 818 -0.57 1.78 -14.42
C VAL A 818 -2.04 2.17 -14.40
N TYR A 819 -2.67 2.34 -13.22
CA TYR A 819 -4.05 2.83 -13.11
C TYR A 819 -4.27 4.19 -13.77
N LYS A 820 -3.20 4.97 -13.94
CA LYS A 820 -3.19 6.32 -14.54
C LYS A 820 -2.99 6.29 -16.05
N ALA A 821 -2.93 5.12 -16.68
CA ALA A 821 -2.79 5.01 -18.13
C ALA A 821 -3.99 5.65 -18.83
N THR A 822 -3.75 6.12 -20.05
CA THR A 822 -4.79 6.66 -20.94
C THR A 822 -4.80 5.90 -22.25
N TYR A 823 -5.73 6.22 -23.15
CA TYR A 823 -5.97 5.43 -24.35
C TYR A 823 -5.81 6.26 -25.61
N VAL A 824 -5.16 5.69 -26.62
CA VAL A 824 -4.86 6.35 -27.90
C VAL A 824 -5.60 5.61 -29.01
N PHE A 825 -6.62 6.24 -29.58
CA PHE A 825 -7.41 5.71 -30.69
C PHE A 825 -7.13 6.59 -31.91
N LEU A 826 -6.50 6.03 -32.94
CA LEU A 826 -6.04 6.78 -34.11
C LEU A 826 -6.45 6.09 -35.41
N PRO A 827 -6.83 6.86 -36.44
CA PRO A 827 -7.16 6.32 -37.74
C PRO A 827 -5.90 5.74 -38.42
N ILE A 828 -6.09 4.62 -39.11
CA ILE A 828 -5.08 4.04 -40.01
C ILE A 828 -5.32 4.60 -41.41
N VAL A 829 -4.25 5.10 -42.03
CA VAL A 829 -4.22 5.59 -43.41
C VAL A 829 -3.27 4.75 -44.24
N VAL A 830 -3.64 4.43 -45.48
CA VAL A 830 -2.76 3.68 -46.39
C VAL A 830 -1.85 4.67 -47.12
N LYS A 831 -0.54 4.55 -46.90
CA LYS A 831 0.47 5.36 -47.61
C LYS A 831 1.49 4.43 -48.25
N ASP A 832 1.65 4.55 -49.56
CA ASP A 832 2.56 3.71 -50.35
C ASP A 832 2.32 2.19 -50.15
N GLY A 833 1.04 1.81 -49.95
CA GLY A 833 0.63 0.42 -49.67
C GLY A 833 0.88 -0.07 -48.25
N ILE A 834 1.31 0.81 -47.33
CA ILE A 834 1.58 0.50 -45.93
C ILE A 834 0.44 1.08 -45.07
N PRO A 835 -0.19 0.30 -44.17
CA PRO A 835 -1.11 0.83 -43.18
C PRO A 835 -0.33 1.59 -42.11
N MET A 836 -0.45 2.90 -42.14
CA MET A 836 0.25 3.84 -41.28
C MET A 836 -0.73 4.48 -40.29
N ILE A 837 -0.23 4.89 -39.14
CA ILE A 837 -0.98 5.55 -38.06
C ILE A 837 -0.61 7.02 -38.05
N GLU A 838 -1.62 7.87 -38.25
CA GLU A 838 -1.45 9.33 -38.25
C GLU A 838 -1.95 9.90 -36.93
N TRP A 839 -1.14 10.73 -36.25
CA TRP A 839 -1.59 11.44 -35.06
C TRP A 839 -2.66 12.48 -35.42
N LYS A 840 -3.75 12.50 -34.65
CA LYS A 840 -4.79 13.52 -34.68
C LYS A 840 -5.02 14.00 -33.25
N ASP A 841 -4.91 15.31 -33.01
CA ASP A 841 -5.20 15.87 -31.68
C ASP A 841 -6.68 15.69 -31.31
N GLU A 842 -7.57 15.77 -32.30
CA GLU A 842 -8.99 15.50 -32.20
C GLU A 842 -9.52 15.01 -33.55
N TRP A 843 -10.38 13.99 -33.57
CA TRP A 843 -11.00 13.50 -34.80
C TRP A 843 -12.37 12.85 -34.56
N LYS A 844 -13.09 12.63 -35.66
CA LYS A 844 -14.47 12.12 -35.66
C LYS A 844 -14.64 11.01 -36.69
N LEU A 845 -15.45 10.00 -36.40
CA LEU A 845 -15.85 8.98 -37.36
C LEU A 845 -16.56 9.59 -38.57
N GLU A 846 -17.30 10.69 -38.38
CA GLU A 846 -18.01 11.37 -39.48
C GLU A 846 -17.07 12.03 -40.50
N ASN A 847 -15.78 12.15 -40.20
CA ASN A 847 -14.79 12.67 -41.14
C ASN A 847 -14.36 11.63 -42.20
N TYR A 848 -14.80 10.39 -42.06
CA TYR A 848 -14.45 9.27 -42.92
C TYR A 848 -15.73 8.72 -43.55
N GLU A 849 -15.67 8.34 -44.82
CA GLU A 849 -16.82 7.79 -45.55
C GLU A 849 -17.08 6.34 -45.15
#